data_AF-A0A498EPD9-F1
#
_entry.id   AF-A0A498EPD9-F1
#
_cell.length_a   1.000
_cell.length_b   1.000
_cell.length_c   1.000
_cell.angle_alpha   90.00
_cell.angle_beta   90.00
_cell.angle_gamma   90.00
#
_symmetry.space_group_name_H-M   'P 1'
#
loop_
_entity.id
_entity.type
_entity.pdbx_description
1 polymer ?
#
loop_
_entity_poly.entity_id
_entity_poly.type
_entity_poly.pdbx_seq_one_letter_code
_entity_poly.pdbx_strand_id
1 'polypeptide(L)'
;MVIVGDRGRGRSPDAGRARAFAVDERARVPFALVGVLLLVTSSAYAAGLAEQGLVGEDRRVERAVERVDADATAALRSAAREAAHDAAAAPVTRAPEGTGPGAEAVREGSAFEDAFRVRLAIAGAEALRAVESDHGAVTANVSLPPVDSADDLVAARDRVRVEPAANGTATRVTFEGVATTATRDGRTVVNRTRPRTVTVAVPTLAAHERTERFERRLNRGPVEGPGLGRQVTASLYAIAWARGYGQYAGAPVENVVANRHVELSTNAGIVRVQRDVFGTSDPDARGGVARATARTGVTDLLSPTGVREAAWTDAVLGAPTPTGSVEGESAASTGDATASEDGAFDPGEEATGETATVEVGHAADRAATRVHDDLESILRASHRVEATLEAEATRVVDGGPVSPDRPRSRFGEPWRRVDASRTERVRVTDGSDRRTGTDGATVSAGESVSFGRATRTVVVERTATATWERRVVERGPNGTVENVSVDRAVTRDEATDRYRVRVSVTGTYAPRGDAPDRPTATFGAAEGRGVGGPDLADTPAAARAELGVETDRDVDRLAREAVEGGDETRSTVVYGDRSDADVDRVARDVSELSGRVRGVETEASMTDAAVGESTPYRDLAAAVRDRRERLRDAPARYDGAVDRARVAARVAYLDAVVAELESAAEDREAATEGVLDRVNDAFGGPPVGEVIASREAARDPGTYAVGGGGPGGAVTFAPEGSPGYLPRTAVDGERVAGVDGTTTRPLAARNVNYVTLPYGDVSGGIANRILGTDDTVRIGVAGRALLAADEALAAADGGDDLRADRRALAGRVDASLRRVDGALAARLAERTDLSRARRKAVLDAVAAEYDSLGERAVAVGDGEYPNRVAAEAARVGSLSSAGRIGLAAHLRVEARTEAGRDAVRVPARFVDETTAASRAIRRKRVESAIEGRARKAVASVPDERVPKPVRTVGAGLPVAPVPGYWVATVNAWHVEVRGEYPRFALRANVGTPGRPFEYVREPGAVSVDVNGESVALGATEPVAFETRTVVVVAVPAGPPGVGDVGGTREETSAGWPCPGALTATPGDGDECTAG
;
A
#
# COMPACT_ATOMS: atom_id res chain seq x y z
N MET A 1 5.09 26.64 -61.95
CA MET A 1 3.96 25.78 -62.33
C MET A 1 2.76 26.26 -61.52
N VAL A 2 2.02 27.24 -62.07
CA VAL A 2 0.68 27.06 -62.69
C VAL A 2 -0.36 26.82 -61.57
N ILE A 3 -0.93 27.88 -60.98
CA ILE A 3 -2.14 28.67 -61.39
C ILE A 3 -3.36 28.13 -60.61
N VAL A 4 -4.25 28.87 -59.94
CA VAL A 4 -4.56 30.29 -59.61
C VAL A 4 -5.60 30.14 -58.47
N GLY A 5 -5.57 30.77 -57.29
CA GLY A 5 -5.50 32.20 -56.94
C GLY A 5 -6.94 32.74 -56.79
N ASP A 6 -7.31 33.66 -55.90
CA ASP A 6 -6.76 34.22 -54.68
C ASP A 6 -7.94 34.86 -53.91
N ARG A 7 -7.68 35.18 -52.64
CA ARG A 7 -8.37 36.03 -51.66
C ARG A 7 -9.38 37.09 -52.12
N GLY A 8 -10.21 37.51 -51.16
CA GLY A 8 -10.30 38.95 -50.85
C GLY A 8 -11.59 39.46 -50.22
N ARG A 9 -11.46 39.97 -48.99
CA ARG A 9 -12.40 40.80 -48.21
C ARG A 9 -12.93 42.03 -48.97
N GLY A 10 -14.07 42.59 -48.51
CA GLY A 10 -14.36 44.01 -48.73
C GLY A 10 -15.76 44.48 -48.31
N ARG A 11 -15.82 45.60 -47.60
CA ARG A 11 -16.99 46.31 -47.04
C ARG A 11 -17.87 47.01 -48.10
N SER A 12 -19.16 47.24 -47.73
CA SER A 12 -20.12 48.38 -47.92
C SER A 12 -19.81 49.54 -48.90
N PRO A 13 -20.74 50.50 -49.20
CA PRO A 13 -22.22 50.50 -49.39
C PRO A 13 -22.69 51.39 -50.60
N ASP A 14 -24.01 51.40 -50.83
CA ASP A 14 -24.89 52.50 -51.31
C ASP A 14 -24.82 53.16 -52.72
N ALA A 15 -26.02 53.64 -53.12
CA ALA A 15 -26.37 54.72 -54.07
C ALA A 15 -26.63 54.43 -55.57
N GLY A 16 -27.80 54.92 -56.05
CA GLY A 16 -27.90 55.54 -57.39
C GLY A 16 -29.15 55.27 -58.24
N ARG A 17 -30.23 56.05 -58.03
CA ARG A 17 -31.36 56.23 -58.98
C ARG A 17 -30.91 56.96 -60.27
N ALA A 18 -31.58 56.71 -61.40
CA ALA A 18 -32.12 57.77 -62.30
C ALA A 18 -32.99 57.18 -63.43
N ARG A 19 -33.77 58.04 -64.08
CA ARG A 19 -35.06 57.83 -64.76
C ARG A 19 -34.98 57.95 -66.30
N ALA A 20 -35.82 57.14 -66.97
CA ALA A 20 -36.87 57.49 -67.95
C ALA A 20 -36.63 57.82 -69.46
N PHE A 21 -37.71 57.49 -70.18
CA PHE A 21 -38.27 57.96 -71.49
C PHE A 21 -37.68 57.34 -72.78
N ALA A 22 -38.42 57.03 -73.86
CA ALA A 22 -39.84 57.14 -74.23
C ALA A 22 -40.10 56.47 -75.62
N VAL A 23 -41.30 55.87 -75.81
CA VAL A 23 -42.24 55.93 -76.99
C VAL A 23 -41.76 55.33 -78.35
N ASP A 24 -42.25 54.16 -78.79
CA ASP A 24 -43.52 53.80 -79.50
C ASP A 24 -43.36 53.78 -81.04
N GLU A 25 -43.80 52.71 -81.72
CA GLU A 25 -44.65 52.74 -82.93
C GLU A 25 -44.90 51.33 -83.56
N ARG A 26 -46.17 50.89 -83.46
CA ARG A 26 -47.03 50.23 -84.48
C ARG A 26 -46.73 48.80 -85.00
N ALA A 27 -47.51 47.84 -84.51
CA ALA A 27 -48.56 47.16 -85.30
C ALA A 27 -49.70 46.72 -84.36
N ARG A 28 -50.95 47.09 -84.71
CA ARG A 28 -52.14 46.98 -83.87
C ARG A 28 -53.14 45.96 -84.44
N VAL A 29 -53.97 45.47 -83.51
CA VAL A 29 -55.35 44.91 -83.63
C VAL A 29 -55.47 43.37 -83.63
N PRO A 30 -56.28 42.75 -82.73
CA PRO A 30 -56.58 43.16 -81.36
C PRO A 30 -56.60 41.96 -80.37
N PHE A 31 -55.70 41.95 -79.38
CA PHE A 31 -55.83 41.04 -78.21
C PHE A 31 -57.09 41.31 -77.37
N ALA A 32 -57.80 42.42 -77.60
CA ALA A 32 -59.10 42.69 -76.98
C ALA A 32 -60.17 41.67 -77.38
N LEU A 33 -60.12 41.09 -78.59
CA LEU A 33 -61.09 40.06 -78.98
C LEU A 33 -60.78 38.69 -78.34
N VAL A 34 -59.52 38.33 -78.11
CA VAL A 34 -59.17 37.09 -77.40
C VAL A 34 -59.43 37.23 -75.91
N GLY A 35 -59.15 38.40 -75.33
CA GLY A 35 -59.47 38.70 -73.93
C GLY A 35 -60.97 38.68 -73.66
N VAL A 36 -61.78 39.32 -74.52
CA VAL A 36 -63.25 39.30 -74.41
C VAL A 36 -63.82 37.93 -74.77
N LEU A 37 -63.29 37.21 -75.77
CA LEU A 37 -63.74 35.84 -76.05
C LEU A 37 -63.42 34.92 -74.87
N LEU A 38 -62.25 35.02 -74.23
CA LEU A 38 -61.92 34.25 -73.01
C LEU A 38 -62.75 34.68 -71.80
N LEU A 39 -63.07 35.96 -71.67
CA LEU A 39 -63.93 36.44 -70.60
C LEU A 39 -65.38 36.04 -70.84
N VAL A 40 -65.88 36.04 -72.08
CA VAL A 40 -67.23 35.61 -72.46
C VAL A 40 -67.35 34.10 -72.49
N THR A 41 -66.32 33.33 -72.87
CA THR A 41 -66.34 31.86 -72.71
C THR A 41 -66.15 31.45 -71.26
N SER A 42 -65.35 32.16 -70.45
CA SER A 42 -65.27 31.91 -68.99
C SER A 42 -66.54 32.35 -68.27
N SER A 43 -67.21 33.42 -68.69
CA SER A 43 -68.50 33.83 -68.11
C SER A 43 -69.68 33.03 -68.65
N ALA A 44 -69.63 32.49 -69.87
CA ALA A 44 -70.61 31.52 -70.37
C ALA A 44 -70.39 30.11 -69.78
N TYR A 45 -69.16 29.71 -69.45
CA TYR A 45 -68.88 28.49 -68.68
C TYR A 45 -69.27 28.67 -67.20
N ALA A 46 -69.07 29.87 -66.63
CA ALA A 46 -69.54 30.20 -65.28
C ALA A 46 -71.06 30.36 -65.19
N ALA A 47 -71.73 30.87 -66.24
CA ALA A 47 -73.19 30.95 -66.30
C ALA A 47 -73.83 29.58 -66.61
N GLY A 48 -73.16 28.70 -67.37
CA GLY A 48 -73.62 27.34 -67.64
C GLY A 48 -73.47 26.35 -66.47
N LEU A 49 -72.57 26.61 -65.51
CA LEU A 49 -72.46 25.86 -64.26
C LEU A 49 -73.34 26.42 -63.13
N ALA A 50 -73.87 27.64 -63.26
CA ALA A 50 -74.77 28.24 -62.28
C ALA A 50 -76.22 27.72 -62.39
N GLU A 51 -76.59 27.09 -63.51
CA GLU A 51 -77.92 26.50 -63.74
C GLU A 51 -77.95 24.96 -63.67
N GLN A 52 -76.84 24.32 -63.32
CA GLN A 52 -76.85 22.96 -62.78
C GLN A 52 -76.64 23.06 -61.28
N GLY A 53 -77.68 22.79 -60.50
CA GLY A 53 -77.62 22.74 -59.04
C GLY A 53 -76.53 21.76 -58.56
N LEU A 54 -75.31 22.28 -58.39
CA LEU A 54 -74.24 21.60 -57.70
C LEU A 54 -74.52 21.72 -56.21
N VAL A 55 -74.98 20.59 -55.67
CA VAL A 55 -74.95 20.20 -54.26
C VAL A 55 -73.92 21.04 -53.48
N GLY A 56 -74.39 21.96 -52.64
CA GLY A 56 -73.53 22.54 -51.64
C GLY A 56 -73.05 21.41 -50.73
N GLU A 57 -71.76 21.06 -50.81
CA GLU A 57 -71.16 20.14 -49.84
C GLU A 57 -71.42 20.72 -48.44
N ASP A 58 -72.17 19.97 -47.65
CA ASP A 58 -72.54 20.36 -46.30
C ASP A 58 -71.33 20.24 -45.36
N ARG A 59 -70.47 21.25 -45.36
CA ARG A 59 -69.23 21.30 -44.57
C ARG A 59 -69.43 21.48 -43.06
N ARG A 60 -70.66 21.34 -42.57
CA ARG A 60 -70.95 21.50 -41.14
C ARG A 60 -70.34 20.37 -40.31
N VAL A 61 -70.30 19.14 -40.85
CA VAL A 61 -69.63 18.01 -40.19
C VAL A 61 -68.13 18.24 -40.09
N GLU A 62 -67.46 18.63 -41.19
CA GLU A 62 -66.01 18.87 -41.15
C GLU A 62 -65.65 20.01 -40.19
N ARG A 63 -66.42 21.11 -40.16
CA ARG A 63 -66.16 22.23 -39.24
C ARG A 63 -66.41 21.88 -37.78
N ALA A 64 -67.45 21.09 -37.48
CA ALA A 64 -67.71 20.61 -36.11
C ALA A 64 -66.58 19.70 -35.64
N VAL A 65 -66.14 18.76 -36.48
CA VAL A 65 -65.02 17.85 -36.18
C VAL A 65 -63.70 18.60 -36.05
N GLU A 66 -63.39 19.56 -36.92
CA GLU A 66 -62.15 20.36 -36.86
C GLU A 66 -62.09 21.20 -35.57
N ARG A 67 -63.22 21.79 -35.15
CA ARG A 67 -63.30 22.55 -33.89
C ARG A 67 -63.11 21.64 -32.67
N VAL A 68 -63.84 20.52 -32.60
CA VAL A 68 -63.68 19.53 -31.53
C VAL A 68 -62.26 18.97 -31.48
N ASP A 69 -61.62 18.75 -32.62
CA ASP A 69 -60.24 18.26 -32.68
C ASP A 69 -59.24 19.27 -32.10
N ALA A 70 -59.44 20.56 -32.37
CA ALA A 70 -58.64 21.63 -31.80
C ALA A 70 -58.87 21.75 -30.28
N ASP A 71 -60.13 21.72 -29.86
CA ASP A 71 -60.53 21.80 -28.46
C ASP A 71 -60.03 20.57 -27.66
N ALA A 72 -60.13 19.36 -28.23
CA ALA A 72 -59.57 18.14 -27.66
C ALA A 72 -58.05 18.21 -27.53
N THR A 73 -57.34 18.74 -28.52
CA THR A 73 -55.87 18.91 -28.45
C THR A 73 -55.48 19.92 -27.37
N ALA A 74 -56.25 21.00 -27.21
CA ALA A 74 -56.04 21.99 -26.16
C ALA A 74 -56.33 21.41 -24.77
N ALA A 75 -57.45 20.69 -24.62
CA ALA A 75 -57.86 20.02 -23.39
C ALA A 75 -56.82 18.97 -22.96
N LEU A 76 -56.42 18.07 -23.86
CA LEU A 76 -55.39 17.05 -23.59
C LEU A 76 -54.03 17.67 -23.28
N ARG A 77 -53.64 18.78 -23.93
CA ARG A 77 -52.40 19.49 -23.60
C ARG A 77 -52.46 20.11 -22.20
N SER A 78 -53.61 20.66 -21.80
CA SER A 78 -53.81 21.21 -20.46
C SER A 78 -53.76 20.11 -19.40
N ALA A 79 -54.53 19.03 -19.59
CA ALA A 79 -54.56 17.88 -18.69
C ALA A 79 -53.18 17.21 -18.56
N ALA A 80 -52.47 17.02 -19.68
CA ALA A 80 -51.13 16.45 -19.67
C ALA A 80 -50.13 17.35 -18.92
N ARG A 81 -50.30 18.68 -18.98
CA ARG A 81 -49.45 19.62 -18.25
C ARG A 81 -49.71 19.54 -16.75
N GLU A 82 -50.97 19.47 -16.34
CA GLU A 82 -51.37 19.37 -14.94
C GLU A 82 -50.93 18.05 -14.32
N ALA A 83 -51.24 16.92 -14.96
CA ALA A 83 -50.77 15.60 -14.53
C ALA A 83 -49.23 15.51 -14.46
N ALA A 84 -48.50 16.22 -15.34
CA ALA A 84 -47.04 16.29 -15.29
C ALA A 84 -46.53 17.08 -14.08
N HIS A 85 -47.22 18.14 -13.65
CA HIS A 85 -46.91 18.85 -12.41
C HIS A 85 -47.24 18.01 -11.18
N ASP A 86 -48.38 17.31 -11.18
CA ASP A 86 -48.78 16.47 -10.04
C ASP A 86 -47.86 15.25 -9.90
N ALA A 87 -47.44 14.65 -11.01
CA ALA A 87 -46.41 13.60 -11.04
C ALA A 87 -45.06 14.10 -10.52
N ALA A 88 -44.71 15.37 -10.73
CA ALA A 88 -43.50 15.94 -10.19
C ALA A 88 -43.62 16.26 -8.69
N ALA A 89 -44.79 16.69 -8.21
CA ALA A 89 -45.04 17.02 -6.81
C ALA A 89 -45.21 15.79 -5.89
N ALA A 90 -45.71 14.67 -6.44
CA ALA A 90 -45.87 13.41 -5.72
C ALA A 90 -45.41 12.23 -6.61
N PRO A 91 -44.10 12.06 -6.83
CA PRO A 91 -43.53 11.04 -7.70
C PRO A 91 -43.53 9.67 -7.03
N VAL A 92 -44.11 8.67 -7.69
CA VAL A 92 -44.04 7.28 -7.19
C VAL A 92 -42.64 6.73 -7.50
N THR A 93 -41.85 6.45 -6.46
CA THR A 93 -40.52 5.82 -6.61
C THR A 93 -40.53 4.36 -6.17
N ARG A 94 -41.41 4.02 -5.22
CA ARG A 94 -41.68 2.64 -4.81
C ARG A 94 -43.06 2.21 -5.29
N ALA A 95 -43.13 1.08 -5.99
CA ALA A 95 -44.39 0.45 -6.36
C ALA A 95 -45.13 -0.08 -5.11
N PRO A 96 -46.47 -0.24 -5.17
CA PRO A 96 -47.23 -0.78 -4.06
C PRO A 96 -46.98 -2.28 -3.91
N GLU A 97 -46.86 -2.76 -2.66
CA GLU A 97 -46.68 -4.17 -2.37
C GLU A 97 -48.00 -4.97 -2.50
N GLY A 98 -47.90 -6.25 -2.88
CA GLY A 98 -49.03 -7.18 -2.94
C GLY A 98 -49.58 -7.44 -4.34
N THR A 99 -50.83 -7.90 -4.43
CA THR A 99 -51.47 -8.39 -5.67
C THR A 99 -52.75 -7.63 -6.05
N GLY A 100 -52.88 -6.37 -5.63
CA GLY A 100 -54.04 -5.53 -5.96
C GLY A 100 -53.94 -4.85 -7.34
N PRO A 101 -55.03 -4.25 -7.85
CA PRO A 101 -55.03 -3.60 -9.17
C PRO A 101 -53.98 -2.48 -9.31
N GLY A 102 -53.69 -1.76 -8.22
CA GLY A 102 -52.61 -0.78 -8.17
C GLY A 102 -51.21 -1.39 -8.35
N ALA A 103 -50.95 -2.58 -7.77
CA ALA A 103 -49.67 -3.28 -7.89
C ALA A 103 -49.48 -3.92 -9.28
N GLU A 104 -50.57 -4.30 -9.95
CA GLU A 104 -50.52 -4.76 -11.35
C GLU A 104 -50.35 -3.59 -12.33
N ALA A 105 -50.93 -2.43 -12.01
CA ALA A 105 -50.81 -1.22 -12.82
C ALA A 105 -49.42 -0.57 -12.68
N VAL A 106 -48.85 -0.49 -11.49
CA VAL A 106 -47.56 0.18 -11.24
C VAL A 106 -46.47 -0.83 -10.92
N ARG A 107 -45.52 -1.04 -11.84
CA ARG A 107 -44.44 -2.03 -11.69
C ARG A 107 -43.21 -1.44 -11.03
N GLU A 108 -42.50 -2.23 -10.23
CA GLU A 108 -41.31 -1.82 -9.46
C GLU A 108 -40.24 -1.11 -10.30
N GLY A 109 -39.80 -1.70 -11.42
CA GLY A 109 -38.78 -1.11 -12.29
C GLY A 109 -39.22 0.09 -13.14
N SER A 110 -40.51 0.45 -13.12
CA SER A 110 -41.08 1.56 -13.89
C SER A 110 -42.12 2.34 -13.09
N ALA A 111 -41.98 2.38 -11.76
CA ALA A 111 -43.03 2.83 -10.85
C ALA A 111 -43.49 4.26 -11.17
N PHE A 112 -42.53 5.17 -11.38
CA PHE A 112 -42.80 6.55 -11.75
C PHE A 112 -43.51 6.66 -13.10
N GLU A 113 -43.01 5.99 -14.13
CA GLU A 113 -43.58 6.07 -15.48
C GLU A 113 -44.99 5.48 -15.53
N ASP A 114 -45.21 4.34 -14.89
CA ASP A 114 -46.51 3.66 -14.88
C ASP A 114 -47.55 4.49 -14.12
N ALA A 115 -47.21 5.00 -12.93
CA ALA A 115 -48.09 5.89 -12.17
C ALA A 115 -48.38 7.19 -12.94
N PHE A 116 -47.38 7.74 -13.63
CA PHE A 116 -47.58 8.93 -14.46
C PHE A 116 -48.50 8.67 -15.65
N ARG A 117 -48.39 7.52 -16.32
CA ARG A 117 -49.29 7.09 -17.41
C ARG A 117 -50.72 6.90 -16.92
N VAL A 118 -50.91 6.30 -15.74
CA VAL A 118 -52.23 6.15 -15.10
C VAL A 118 -52.87 7.52 -14.85
N ARG A 119 -52.15 8.45 -14.21
CA ARG A 119 -52.65 9.81 -13.95
C ARG A 119 -53.01 10.55 -15.23
N LEU A 120 -52.19 10.43 -16.27
CA LEU A 120 -52.46 10.99 -17.59
C LEU A 120 -53.73 10.40 -18.21
N ALA A 121 -53.93 9.09 -18.12
CA ALA A 121 -55.11 8.43 -18.66
C ALA A 121 -56.41 8.92 -17.99
N ILE A 122 -56.40 9.05 -16.66
CA ILE A 122 -57.53 9.58 -15.87
C ILE A 122 -57.80 11.04 -16.25
N ALA A 123 -56.77 11.90 -16.17
CA ALA A 123 -56.90 13.33 -16.48
C ALA A 123 -57.32 13.56 -17.95
N GLY A 124 -56.81 12.74 -18.88
CA GLY A 124 -57.18 12.79 -20.30
C GLY A 124 -58.63 12.37 -20.55
N ALA A 125 -59.11 11.32 -19.89
CA ALA A 125 -60.50 10.89 -19.98
C ALA A 125 -61.46 11.95 -19.43
N GLU A 126 -61.14 12.55 -18.28
CA GLU A 126 -61.94 13.62 -17.68
C GLU A 126 -61.95 14.88 -18.53
N ALA A 127 -60.80 15.33 -19.03
CA ALA A 127 -60.71 16.53 -19.85
C ALA A 127 -61.53 16.42 -21.14
N LEU A 128 -61.59 15.23 -21.76
CA LEU A 128 -62.34 15.00 -22.99
C LEU A 128 -63.86 14.89 -22.76
N ARG A 129 -64.33 14.48 -21.58
CA ARG A 129 -65.77 14.43 -21.26
C ARG A 129 -66.45 15.81 -21.41
N ALA A 130 -65.70 16.89 -21.22
CA ALA A 130 -66.20 18.25 -21.35
C ALA A 130 -66.08 18.84 -22.78
N VAL A 131 -65.51 18.09 -23.74
CA VAL A 131 -65.27 18.57 -25.10
C VAL A 131 -66.41 18.18 -26.02
N GLU A 132 -67.28 19.16 -26.28
CA GLU A 132 -68.39 19.06 -27.23
C GLU A 132 -68.42 20.33 -28.10
N SER A 133 -68.74 20.19 -29.38
CA SER A 133 -68.96 21.33 -30.27
C SER A 133 -70.22 21.15 -31.10
N ASP A 134 -71.04 22.21 -31.09
CA ASP A 134 -72.24 22.30 -31.89
C ASP A 134 -72.02 23.20 -33.10
N HIS A 135 -72.41 22.71 -34.28
CA HIS A 135 -72.45 23.51 -35.49
C HIS A 135 -73.72 23.25 -36.30
N GLY A 136 -74.77 24.02 -35.98
CA GLY A 136 -76.10 23.84 -36.57
C GLY A 136 -76.80 22.61 -35.98
N ALA A 137 -77.12 21.62 -36.83
CA ALA A 137 -77.74 20.35 -36.42
C ALA A 137 -76.72 19.21 -36.21
N VAL A 138 -75.41 19.54 -36.17
CA VAL A 138 -74.34 18.58 -35.94
C VAL A 138 -73.71 18.85 -34.58
N THR A 139 -73.68 17.82 -33.74
CA THR A 139 -72.97 17.81 -32.46
C THR A 139 -71.79 16.84 -32.60
N ALA A 140 -70.59 17.31 -32.31
CA ALA A 140 -69.38 16.49 -32.30
C ALA A 140 -68.80 16.43 -30.89
N ASN A 141 -68.31 15.27 -30.48
CA ASN A 141 -67.63 15.04 -29.22
C ASN A 141 -66.37 14.19 -29.42
N VAL A 142 -65.47 14.25 -28.45
CA VAL A 142 -64.29 13.39 -28.38
C VAL A 142 -64.26 12.72 -27.02
N SER A 143 -63.95 11.43 -26.99
CA SER A 143 -63.83 10.67 -25.75
C SER A 143 -62.59 9.78 -25.74
N LEU A 144 -62.12 9.49 -24.54
CA LEU A 144 -61.18 8.41 -24.24
C LEU A 144 -61.96 7.37 -23.42
N PRO A 145 -61.64 6.06 -23.54
CA PRO A 145 -62.27 5.05 -22.69
C PRO A 145 -62.15 5.44 -21.20
N PRO A 146 -63.26 5.43 -20.44
CA PRO A 146 -63.25 5.85 -19.05
C PRO A 146 -62.43 4.87 -18.18
N VAL A 147 -62.03 5.36 -17.01
CA VAL A 147 -61.43 4.57 -15.93
C VAL A 147 -62.47 4.59 -14.82
N ASP A 148 -63.27 3.53 -14.72
CA ASP A 148 -64.45 3.52 -13.86
C ASP A 148 -64.27 2.67 -12.60
N SER A 149 -63.29 1.76 -12.59
CA SER A 149 -62.89 0.97 -11.42
C SER A 149 -61.37 0.77 -11.35
N ALA A 150 -60.89 0.27 -10.21
CA ALA A 150 -59.47 -0.07 -10.02
C ALA A 150 -58.95 -1.10 -11.06
N ASP A 151 -59.83 -1.99 -11.57
CA ASP A 151 -59.46 -2.99 -12.57
C ASP A 151 -59.11 -2.38 -13.94
N ASP A 152 -59.55 -1.15 -14.20
CA ASP A 152 -59.26 -0.45 -15.46
C ASP A 152 -57.83 0.13 -15.51
N LEU A 153 -57.11 0.20 -14.38
CA LEU A 153 -55.84 0.92 -14.27
C LEU A 153 -54.73 0.37 -15.19
N VAL A 154 -54.68 -0.96 -15.36
CA VAL A 154 -53.74 -1.62 -16.29
C VAL A 154 -54.00 -1.17 -17.73
N ALA A 155 -55.27 -1.20 -18.14
CA ALA A 155 -55.65 -0.74 -19.47
C ALA A 155 -55.48 0.77 -19.64
N ALA A 156 -55.70 1.56 -18.58
CA ALA A 156 -55.47 3.00 -18.56
C ALA A 156 -54.00 3.34 -18.80
N ARG A 157 -53.08 2.69 -18.07
CA ARG A 157 -51.63 2.79 -18.28
C ARG A 157 -51.25 2.45 -19.72
N ASP A 158 -51.72 1.34 -20.25
CA ASP A 158 -51.31 0.83 -21.56
C ASP A 158 -51.81 1.70 -22.74
N ARG A 159 -52.85 2.52 -22.51
CA ARG A 159 -53.37 3.50 -23.47
C ARG A 159 -52.54 4.78 -23.53
N VAL A 160 -51.60 5.01 -22.62
CA VAL A 160 -50.79 6.24 -22.59
C VAL A 160 -49.32 5.91 -22.75
N ARG A 161 -48.66 6.59 -23.68
CA ARG A 161 -47.20 6.57 -23.81
C ARG A 161 -46.61 7.92 -23.46
N VAL A 162 -45.54 7.91 -22.66
CA VAL A 162 -44.77 9.09 -22.28
C VAL A 162 -43.33 8.95 -22.72
N GLU A 163 -42.76 10.00 -23.29
CA GLU A 163 -41.37 10.03 -23.74
C GLU A 163 -40.76 11.41 -23.48
N PRO A 164 -39.46 11.49 -23.14
CA PRO A 164 -38.76 12.76 -23.09
C PRO A 164 -38.69 13.36 -24.50
N ALA A 165 -38.98 14.65 -24.60
CA ALA A 165 -38.85 15.42 -25.83
C ALA A 165 -37.86 16.56 -25.63
N ALA A 166 -37.26 17.03 -26.73
CA ALA A 166 -36.38 18.19 -26.73
C ALA A 166 -35.21 18.08 -25.73
N ASN A 167 -34.48 16.96 -25.77
CA ASN A 167 -33.37 16.67 -24.84
C ASN A 167 -33.79 16.70 -23.35
N GLY A 168 -35.05 16.35 -23.06
CA GLY A 168 -35.57 16.24 -21.69
C GLY A 168 -36.21 17.52 -21.15
N THR A 169 -36.27 18.61 -21.91
CA THR A 169 -36.92 19.86 -21.47
C THR A 169 -38.44 19.83 -21.62
N ALA A 170 -38.99 18.82 -22.28
CA ALA A 170 -40.42 18.66 -22.52
C ALA A 170 -40.81 17.18 -22.41
N THR A 171 -42.10 16.92 -22.21
CA THR A 171 -42.68 15.57 -22.20
C THR A 171 -43.64 15.43 -23.38
N ARG A 172 -43.45 14.40 -24.19
CA ARG A 172 -44.39 13.99 -25.24
C ARG A 172 -45.31 12.93 -24.67
N VAL A 173 -46.62 13.17 -24.78
CA VAL A 173 -47.66 12.24 -24.33
C VAL A 173 -48.50 11.82 -25.53
N THR A 174 -48.68 10.52 -25.71
CA THR A 174 -49.56 9.95 -26.73
C THR A 174 -50.71 9.20 -26.06
N PHE A 175 -51.93 9.67 -26.29
CA PHE A 175 -53.17 9.03 -25.85
C PHE A 175 -53.68 8.13 -26.98
N GLU A 176 -53.69 6.83 -26.75
CA GLU A 176 -54.23 5.82 -27.66
C GLU A 176 -55.75 5.67 -27.46
N GLY A 177 -56.47 5.32 -28.52
CA GLY A 177 -57.90 5.02 -28.41
C GLY A 177 -58.83 6.23 -28.29
N VAL A 178 -58.39 7.44 -28.66
CA VAL A 178 -59.24 8.63 -28.65
C VAL A 178 -60.28 8.55 -29.78
N ALA A 179 -61.56 8.52 -29.43
CA ALA A 179 -62.69 8.39 -30.34
C ALA A 179 -63.36 9.75 -30.59
N THR A 180 -63.46 10.16 -31.86
CA THR A 180 -64.24 11.33 -32.29
C THR A 180 -65.57 10.85 -32.87
N THR A 181 -66.68 11.31 -32.29
CA THR A 181 -68.03 11.01 -32.78
C THR A 181 -68.74 12.29 -33.19
N ALA A 182 -69.39 12.30 -34.36
CA ALA A 182 -70.27 13.39 -34.76
C ALA A 182 -71.66 12.84 -35.08
N THR A 183 -72.70 13.44 -34.52
CA THR A 183 -74.09 13.08 -34.72
C THR A 183 -74.83 14.21 -35.42
N ARG A 184 -75.75 13.85 -36.32
CA ARG A 184 -76.64 14.77 -37.02
C ARG A 184 -78.05 14.22 -36.96
N ASP A 185 -78.99 15.00 -36.44
CA ASP A 185 -80.39 14.60 -36.28
C ASP A 185 -80.54 13.21 -35.62
N GLY A 186 -79.69 12.92 -34.62
CA GLY A 186 -79.67 11.64 -33.90
C GLY A 186 -78.98 10.47 -34.62
N ARG A 187 -78.40 10.67 -35.82
CA ARG A 187 -77.63 9.65 -36.53
C ARG A 187 -76.13 9.96 -36.51
N THR A 188 -75.31 8.96 -36.18
CA THR A 188 -73.86 9.09 -36.23
C THR A 188 -73.37 9.20 -37.66
N VAL A 189 -72.74 10.34 -37.99
CA VAL A 189 -72.17 10.64 -39.31
C VAL A 189 -70.64 10.52 -39.33
N VAL A 190 -69.99 10.59 -38.17
CA VAL A 190 -68.55 10.31 -38.00
C VAL A 190 -68.36 9.46 -36.74
N ASN A 191 -67.56 8.40 -36.85
CA ASN A 191 -67.02 7.64 -35.72
C ASN A 191 -65.60 7.18 -36.10
N ARG A 192 -64.57 7.76 -35.47
CA ARG A 192 -63.16 7.43 -35.76
C ARG A 192 -62.35 7.41 -34.49
N THR A 193 -61.55 6.36 -34.33
CA THR A 193 -60.60 6.23 -33.22
C THR A 193 -59.18 6.44 -33.74
N ARG A 194 -58.42 7.37 -33.16
CA ARG A 194 -57.02 7.66 -33.55
C ARG A 194 -56.20 8.08 -32.33
N PRO A 195 -54.88 7.78 -32.28
CA PRO A 195 -54.03 8.33 -31.26
C PRO A 195 -53.95 9.86 -31.34
N ARG A 196 -53.80 10.52 -30.20
CA ARG A 196 -53.55 11.96 -30.09
C ARG A 196 -52.26 12.19 -29.32
N THR A 197 -51.31 12.88 -29.95
CA THR A 197 -50.03 13.23 -29.31
C THR A 197 -49.99 14.71 -28.98
N VAL A 198 -49.66 15.02 -27.72
CA VAL A 198 -49.40 16.38 -27.25
C VAL A 198 -47.97 16.47 -26.69
N THR A 199 -47.37 17.64 -26.77
CA THR A 199 -46.07 17.91 -26.13
C THR A 199 -46.25 19.08 -25.17
N VAL A 200 -45.86 18.85 -23.92
CA VAL A 200 -45.93 19.81 -22.82
C VAL A 200 -44.52 20.20 -22.40
N ALA A 201 -44.27 21.49 -22.23
CA ALA A 201 -42.96 22.03 -21.81
C ALA A 201 -42.78 21.88 -20.28
N VAL A 202 -42.89 20.64 -19.80
CA VAL A 202 -42.71 20.27 -18.39
C VAL A 202 -41.66 19.16 -18.35
N PRO A 203 -40.52 19.34 -17.67
CA PRO A 203 -39.39 18.43 -17.70
C PRO A 203 -39.51 17.30 -16.66
N THR A 204 -40.73 16.81 -16.40
CA THR A 204 -41.05 15.82 -15.34
C THR A 204 -40.17 14.56 -15.42
N LEU A 205 -40.05 13.95 -16.61
CA LEU A 205 -39.22 12.75 -16.79
C LEU A 205 -37.73 13.03 -16.53
N ALA A 206 -37.22 14.18 -17.00
CA ALA A 206 -35.81 14.54 -16.84
C ALA A 206 -35.46 14.96 -15.42
N ALA A 207 -36.42 15.53 -14.67
CA ALA A 207 -36.25 15.84 -13.25
C ALA A 207 -36.18 14.54 -12.42
N HIS A 208 -37.09 13.60 -12.68
CA HIS A 208 -37.05 12.27 -12.06
C HIS A 208 -35.74 11.54 -12.36
N GLU A 209 -35.35 11.40 -13.64
CA GLU A 209 -34.12 10.69 -14.02
C GLU A 209 -32.85 11.31 -13.39
N ARG A 210 -32.79 12.64 -13.26
CA ARG A 210 -31.66 13.31 -12.61
C ARG A 210 -31.64 13.10 -11.11
N THR A 211 -32.79 13.16 -10.43
CA THR A 211 -32.85 12.89 -8.98
C THR A 211 -32.49 11.44 -8.68
N GLU A 212 -32.98 10.50 -9.47
CA GLU A 212 -32.59 9.08 -9.41
C GLU A 212 -31.08 8.88 -9.67
N ARG A 213 -30.51 9.64 -10.61
CA ARG A 213 -29.06 9.61 -10.88
C ARG A 213 -28.25 10.21 -9.73
N PHE A 214 -28.76 11.26 -9.10
CA PHE A 214 -28.15 11.87 -7.93
C PHE A 214 -28.09 10.86 -6.78
N GLU A 215 -29.23 10.25 -6.43
CA GLU A 215 -29.33 9.21 -5.41
C GLU A 215 -28.40 8.02 -5.69
N ARG A 216 -28.36 7.51 -6.92
CA ARG A 216 -27.40 6.46 -7.31
C ARG A 216 -25.95 6.87 -7.16
N ARG A 217 -25.59 8.14 -7.43
CA ARG A 217 -24.22 8.63 -7.24
C ARG A 217 -23.87 8.82 -5.77
N LEU A 218 -24.85 9.12 -4.92
CA LEU A 218 -24.65 9.17 -3.47
C LEU A 218 -24.37 7.78 -2.88
N ASN A 219 -24.98 6.73 -3.45
CA ASN A 219 -24.81 5.35 -3.01
C ASN A 219 -23.57 4.63 -3.57
N ARG A 220 -22.76 5.29 -4.42
CA ARG A 220 -21.55 4.67 -4.98
C ARG A 220 -20.42 4.63 -3.98
N GLY A 221 -19.84 3.44 -3.82
CA GLY A 221 -18.59 3.24 -3.07
C GLY A 221 -17.37 3.91 -3.72
N PRO A 222 -16.20 3.88 -3.05
CA PRO A 222 -14.99 4.59 -3.47
C PRO A 222 -14.46 4.15 -4.85
N VAL A 223 -14.62 2.86 -5.17
CA VAL A 223 -14.10 2.24 -6.40
C VAL A 223 -15.14 2.12 -7.52
N GLU A 224 -16.41 2.45 -7.28
CA GLU A 224 -17.56 2.22 -8.19
C GLU A 224 -17.78 3.33 -9.25
N GLY A 225 -16.72 4.10 -9.54
CA GLY A 225 -16.78 5.24 -10.45
C GLY A 225 -17.08 6.58 -9.76
N PRO A 226 -17.48 7.62 -10.52
CA PRO A 226 -17.79 8.94 -9.95
C PRO A 226 -19.02 8.89 -9.03
N GLY A 227 -18.88 9.35 -7.79
CA GLY A 227 -19.93 9.33 -6.77
C GLY A 227 -19.42 9.81 -5.40
N LEU A 228 -20.30 9.77 -4.41
CA LEU A 228 -20.03 10.29 -3.06
C LEU A 228 -18.90 9.54 -2.37
N GLY A 229 -18.85 8.20 -2.44
CA GLY A 229 -17.80 7.41 -1.80
C GLY A 229 -16.41 7.88 -2.20
N ARG A 230 -16.15 8.05 -3.50
CA ARG A 230 -14.86 8.55 -4.03
C ARG A 230 -14.53 9.96 -3.54
N GLN A 231 -15.53 10.85 -3.48
CA GLN A 231 -15.36 12.23 -3.01
C GLN A 231 -15.04 12.30 -1.51
N VAL A 232 -15.72 11.47 -0.71
CA VAL A 232 -15.49 11.33 0.73
C VAL A 232 -14.10 10.75 0.99
N THR A 233 -13.71 9.69 0.27
CA THR A 233 -12.37 9.10 0.36
C THR A 233 -11.29 10.13 0.08
N ALA A 234 -11.38 10.86 -1.04
CA ALA A 234 -10.37 11.83 -1.41
C ALA A 234 -10.18 12.94 -0.36
N SER A 235 -11.29 13.45 0.17
CA SER A 235 -11.30 14.50 1.20
C SER A 235 -10.76 13.99 2.54
N LEU A 236 -11.20 12.80 2.98
CA LEU A 236 -10.74 12.21 4.23
C LEU A 236 -9.27 11.79 4.20
N TYR A 237 -8.75 11.30 3.07
CA TYR A 237 -7.31 11.00 2.93
C TYR A 237 -6.46 12.25 3.14
N ALA A 238 -6.83 13.38 2.53
CA ALA A 238 -6.10 14.63 2.72
C ALA A 238 -6.09 15.09 4.18
N ILE A 239 -7.25 15.04 4.85
CA ILE A 239 -7.38 15.38 6.27
C ILE A 239 -6.57 14.42 7.14
N ALA A 240 -6.71 13.11 6.92
CA ALA A 240 -6.06 12.08 7.73
C ALA A 240 -4.54 12.13 7.60
N TRP A 241 -4.01 12.35 6.40
CA TRP A 241 -2.57 12.52 6.18
C TRP A 241 -2.05 13.78 6.85
N ALA A 242 -2.65 14.95 6.60
CA ALA A 242 -2.24 16.20 7.22
C ALA A 242 -2.25 16.10 8.76
N ARG A 243 -3.31 15.51 9.34
CA ARG A 243 -3.44 15.34 10.79
C ARG A 243 -2.56 14.23 11.36
N GLY A 244 -2.35 13.15 10.62
CA GLY A 244 -1.47 12.06 11.02
C GLY A 244 -0.01 12.50 11.08
N TYR A 245 0.45 13.29 10.10
CA TYR A 245 1.76 13.93 10.12
C TYR A 245 1.86 15.03 11.17
N GLY A 246 0.80 15.82 11.34
CA GLY A 246 0.70 16.74 12.47
C GLY A 246 0.89 16.00 13.80
N GLN A 247 0.17 14.89 14.00
CA GLN A 247 0.28 14.06 15.20
C GLN A 247 1.69 13.49 15.39
N TYR A 248 2.29 12.94 14.32
CA TYR A 248 3.66 12.42 14.33
C TYR A 248 4.69 13.51 14.68
N ALA A 249 4.52 14.73 14.16
CA ALA A 249 5.33 15.90 14.49
C ALA A 249 5.05 16.46 15.90
N GLY A 250 4.07 15.89 16.62
CA GLY A 250 3.70 16.26 17.99
C GLY A 250 2.65 17.36 18.08
N ALA A 251 1.77 17.54 17.10
CA ALA A 251 0.58 18.37 17.24
C ALA A 251 -0.45 17.70 18.18
N PRO A 252 -1.29 18.47 18.91
CA PRO A 252 -2.27 17.93 19.86
C PRO A 252 -3.50 17.33 19.16
N VAL A 253 -3.28 16.33 18.30
CA VAL A 253 -4.32 15.62 17.56
C VAL A 253 -4.77 14.40 18.36
N GLU A 254 -6.01 14.43 18.86
CA GLU A 254 -6.58 13.31 19.61
C GLU A 254 -7.11 12.20 18.69
N ASN A 255 -7.93 12.60 17.70
CA ASN A 255 -8.44 11.73 16.65
C ASN A 255 -7.97 12.29 15.30
N VAL A 256 -7.33 11.43 14.50
CA VAL A 256 -6.86 11.78 13.15
C VAL A 256 -8.06 11.89 12.22
N VAL A 257 -8.97 10.91 12.24
CA VAL A 257 -10.28 10.97 11.61
C VAL A 257 -11.34 10.98 12.71
N ALA A 258 -12.32 11.87 12.63
CA ALA A 258 -13.41 12.00 13.59
C ALA A 258 -14.71 12.23 12.85
N ASN A 259 -15.86 11.96 13.47
CA ASN A 259 -17.16 12.09 12.81
C ASN A 259 -17.48 13.50 12.28
N ARG A 260 -16.82 14.55 12.81
CA ARG A 260 -16.90 15.91 12.26
C ARG A 260 -16.20 16.05 10.90
N HIS A 261 -15.08 15.34 10.68
CA HIS A 261 -14.37 15.33 9.39
C HIS A 261 -15.17 14.52 8.36
N VAL A 262 -15.83 13.45 8.83
CA VAL A 262 -16.75 12.64 8.02
C VAL A 262 -17.96 13.47 7.59
N GLU A 263 -18.61 14.19 8.51
CA GLU A 263 -19.74 15.09 8.18
C GLU A 263 -19.34 16.15 7.14
N LEU A 264 -18.20 16.82 7.35
CA LEU A 264 -17.69 17.82 6.41
C LEU A 264 -17.41 17.22 5.03
N SER A 265 -16.70 16.09 4.99
CA SER A 265 -16.31 15.42 3.74
C SER A 265 -17.53 14.91 2.96
N THR A 266 -18.54 14.40 3.67
CA THR A 266 -19.81 13.96 3.08
C THR A 266 -20.58 15.13 2.48
N ASN A 267 -20.80 16.21 3.23
CA ASN A 267 -21.54 17.37 2.72
C ASN A 267 -20.82 18.05 1.55
N ALA A 268 -19.48 18.17 1.62
CA ALA A 268 -18.68 18.66 0.50
C ALA A 268 -18.80 17.73 -0.73
N GLY A 269 -18.79 16.41 -0.52
CA GLY A 269 -19.01 15.42 -1.56
C GLY A 269 -20.40 15.52 -2.19
N ILE A 270 -21.45 15.70 -1.40
CA ILE A 270 -22.83 15.89 -1.88
C ILE A 270 -22.92 17.13 -2.78
N VAL A 271 -22.34 18.27 -2.35
CA VAL A 271 -22.31 19.51 -3.15
C VAL A 271 -21.64 19.27 -4.51
N ARG A 272 -20.53 18.52 -4.56
CA ARG A 272 -19.87 18.15 -5.83
C ARG A 272 -20.77 17.24 -6.68
N VAL A 273 -21.37 16.21 -6.10
CA VAL A 273 -22.28 15.31 -6.82
C VAL A 273 -23.50 16.06 -7.36
N GLN A 274 -24.04 17.05 -6.63
CA GLN A 274 -25.10 17.93 -7.12
C GLN A 274 -24.64 18.74 -8.35
N ARG A 275 -23.47 19.38 -8.29
CA ARG A 275 -22.89 20.11 -9.44
C ARG A 275 -22.73 19.19 -10.64
N ASP A 276 -22.28 17.96 -10.44
CA ASP A 276 -22.06 17.01 -11.54
C ASP A 276 -23.36 16.53 -12.20
N VAL A 277 -24.45 16.39 -11.43
CA VAL A 277 -25.73 15.84 -11.91
C VAL A 277 -26.65 16.92 -12.43
N PHE A 278 -26.69 18.07 -11.75
CA PHE A 278 -27.63 19.17 -12.03
C PHE A 278 -26.97 20.38 -12.70
N GLY A 279 -25.64 20.46 -12.73
CA GLY A 279 -24.88 21.62 -13.23
C GLY A 279 -24.75 22.76 -12.22
N THR A 280 -25.34 22.61 -11.04
CA THR A 280 -25.29 23.55 -9.92
C THR A 280 -25.54 22.79 -8.61
N SER A 281 -25.37 23.45 -7.47
CA SER A 281 -25.59 22.88 -6.14
C SER A 281 -26.42 23.81 -5.27
N ASP A 282 -27.08 23.23 -4.28
CA ASP A 282 -27.87 23.93 -3.28
C ASP A 282 -27.04 25.04 -2.61
N PRO A 283 -27.50 26.31 -2.62
CA PRO A 283 -26.79 27.43 -2.00
C PRO A 283 -26.63 27.29 -0.49
N ASP A 284 -27.62 26.71 0.20
CA ASP A 284 -27.60 26.52 1.66
C ASP A 284 -26.63 25.39 2.01
N ALA A 285 -26.58 24.32 1.21
CA ALA A 285 -25.55 23.28 1.33
C ALA A 285 -24.13 23.85 1.19
N ARG A 286 -23.91 24.71 0.18
CA ARG A 286 -22.62 25.39 -0.04
C ARG A 286 -22.23 26.32 1.11
N GLY A 287 -23.17 27.12 1.59
CA GLY A 287 -22.97 27.99 2.75
C GLY A 287 -22.58 27.19 4.00
N GLY A 288 -23.30 26.09 4.26
CA GLY A 288 -23.01 25.17 5.34
C GLY A 288 -21.61 24.55 5.25
N VAL A 289 -21.20 24.04 4.08
CA VAL A 289 -19.85 23.48 3.88
C VAL A 289 -18.75 24.53 4.08
N ALA A 290 -18.92 25.73 3.53
CA ALA A 290 -17.94 26.82 3.70
C ALA A 290 -17.78 27.18 5.19
N ARG A 291 -18.89 27.25 5.92
CA ARG A 291 -18.88 27.54 7.36
C ARG A 291 -18.29 26.41 8.20
N ALA A 292 -18.62 25.16 7.87
CA ALA A 292 -18.08 23.98 8.51
C ALA A 292 -16.56 23.88 8.28
N THR A 293 -16.07 24.19 7.07
CA THR A 293 -14.64 24.25 6.74
C THR A 293 -13.92 25.29 7.60
N ALA A 294 -14.43 26.53 7.63
CA ALA A 294 -13.83 27.62 8.41
C ALA A 294 -13.78 27.30 9.92
N ARG A 295 -14.82 26.65 10.46
CA ARG A 295 -14.83 26.26 11.88
C ARG A 295 -13.95 25.05 12.17
N THR A 296 -13.92 24.05 11.29
CA THR A 296 -13.09 22.84 11.48
C THR A 296 -11.61 23.23 11.52
N GLY A 297 -11.17 24.09 10.59
CA GLY A 297 -9.78 24.59 10.56
C GLY A 297 -9.36 25.39 11.80
N VAL A 298 -10.27 26.17 12.41
CA VAL A 298 -9.99 26.96 13.64
C VAL A 298 -10.09 26.12 14.92
N THR A 299 -11.06 25.21 14.99
CA THR A 299 -11.33 24.41 16.21
C THR A 299 -10.24 23.35 16.41
N ASP A 300 -9.76 22.75 15.32
CA ASP A 300 -8.69 21.76 15.36
C ASP A 300 -7.33 22.32 15.82
N LEU A 301 -7.13 23.64 15.70
CA LEU A 301 -5.88 24.31 16.07
C LEU A 301 -5.88 24.81 17.53
N LEU A 302 -7.06 24.92 18.17
CA LEU A 302 -7.22 25.68 19.42
C LEU A 302 -7.84 24.92 20.61
N SER A 303 -8.61 23.84 20.42
CA SER A 303 -9.13 23.03 21.56
C SER A 303 -9.81 21.73 21.12
N PRO A 304 -9.61 20.60 21.83
CA PRO A 304 -10.42 19.37 21.66
C PRO A 304 -11.78 19.45 22.36
N THR A 305 -12.25 20.64 22.74
CA THR A 305 -13.49 20.78 23.51
C THR A 305 -14.69 20.51 22.61
N GLY A 306 -15.57 19.61 23.07
CA GLY A 306 -16.84 19.29 22.44
C GLY A 306 -17.61 20.57 22.13
N VAL A 307 -17.78 20.85 20.84
CA VAL A 307 -18.64 21.93 20.38
C VAL A 307 -20.04 21.62 20.92
N ARG A 308 -20.69 22.59 21.60
CA ARG A 308 -22.08 22.42 22.04
C ARG A 308 -22.94 22.09 20.82
N GLU A 309 -23.48 20.87 20.78
CA GLU A 309 -24.10 20.29 19.57
C GLU A 309 -25.21 21.17 18.97
N ALA A 310 -26.04 21.80 19.81
CA ALA A 310 -27.08 22.73 19.35
C ALA A 310 -26.51 23.99 18.67
N ALA A 311 -25.35 24.50 19.13
CA ALA A 311 -24.69 25.67 18.54
C ALA A 311 -23.89 25.34 17.25
N TRP A 312 -23.70 24.04 16.96
CA TRP A 312 -23.14 23.56 15.69
C TRP A 312 -24.22 23.58 14.60
N THR A 313 -25.37 22.94 14.85
CA THR A 313 -26.53 22.91 13.93
C THR A 313 -26.93 24.31 13.47
N ASP A 314 -27.16 25.24 14.40
CA ASP A 314 -27.58 26.61 14.06
C ASP A 314 -26.55 27.38 13.22
N ALA A 315 -25.27 27.04 13.35
CA ALA A 315 -24.23 27.75 12.64
C ALA A 315 -24.03 27.29 11.21
N VAL A 316 -24.33 26.03 10.89
CA VAL A 316 -24.19 25.49 9.53
C VAL A 316 -25.48 25.63 8.73
N LEU A 317 -26.66 25.53 9.36
CA LEU A 317 -27.95 25.63 8.67
C LEU A 317 -28.32 27.05 8.22
N GLY A 318 -27.75 28.09 8.84
CA GLY A 318 -28.00 29.51 8.52
C GLY A 318 -26.84 30.24 7.87
N ALA A 319 -25.83 29.51 7.36
CA ALA A 319 -24.62 30.11 6.82
C ALA A 319 -24.85 30.66 5.40
N PRO A 320 -24.57 31.95 5.13
CA PRO A 320 -24.72 32.49 3.79
C PRO A 320 -23.69 31.86 2.85
N THR A 321 -24.08 31.61 1.60
CA THR A 321 -23.13 31.21 0.55
C THR A 321 -22.08 32.32 0.38
N PRO A 322 -20.76 32.01 0.42
CA PRO A 322 -19.73 32.99 0.10
C PRO A 322 -19.95 33.51 -1.31
N THR A 323 -20.10 34.83 -1.49
CA THR A 323 -20.21 35.45 -2.82
C THR A 323 -18.84 35.96 -3.25
N GLY A 324 -18.31 35.41 -4.34
CA GLY A 324 -17.09 35.90 -4.96
C GLY A 324 -17.36 37.09 -5.89
N SER A 325 -16.76 38.26 -5.57
CA SER A 325 -16.49 39.43 -6.45
C SER A 325 -17.69 40.40 -6.74
N VAL A 326 -17.64 41.75 -6.79
CA VAL A 326 -16.66 42.86 -6.64
C VAL A 326 -17.46 44.16 -6.34
N GLU A 327 -16.93 45.07 -5.50
CA GLU A 327 -16.82 46.55 -5.64
C GLU A 327 -16.92 47.30 -4.29
N GLY A 328 -15.82 47.98 -3.93
CA GLY A 328 -15.83 49.14 -3.03
C GLY A 328 -15.15 48.98 -1.67
N GLU A 329 -13.92 49.50 -1.60
CA GLU A 329 -13.25 50.10 -0.43
C GLU A 329 -12.19 49.28 0.33
N SER A 330 -10.94 49.61 0.01
CA SER A 330 -9.72 49.64 0.82
C SER A 330 -9.64 48.68 2.03
N ALA A 331 -9.01 47.52 1.81
CA ALA A 331 -8.35 46.77 2.88
C ALA A 331 -6.89 46.53 2.50
N ALA A 332 -6.00 47.00 3.37
CA ALA A 332 -4.56 46.91 3.23
C ALA A 332 -4.09 45.46 3.31
N SER A 333 -3.29 45.08 2.31
CA SER A 333 -2.14 44.16 2.37
C SER A 333 -1.93 43.41 3.71
N THR A 334 -2.58 42.27 3.85
CA THR A 334 -2.04 41.10 4.56
C THR A 334 -2.27 39.92 3.64
N GLY A 335 -1.20 39.22 3.28
CA GLY A 335 -1.25 38.10 2.35
C GLY A 335 -2.07 36.95 2.93
N ASP A 336 -3.32 36.89 2.52
CA ASP A 336 -4.16 35.71 2.66
C ASP A 336 -4.67 35.42 1.25
N ALA A 337 -4.37 34.23 0.75
CA ALA A 337 -4.75 33.84 -0.60
C ALA A 337 -6.26 33.99 -0.73
N THR A 338 -6.70 34.79 -1.70
CA THR A 338 -8.11 34.93 -2.06
C THR A 338 -8.62 33.55 -2.50
N ALA A 339 -9.20 32.81 -1.56
CA ALA A 339 -9.83 31.53 -1.83
C ALA A 339 -10.97 31.76 -2.83
N SER A 340 -10.82 31.22 -4.04
CA SER A 340 -11.92 31.09 -4.99
C SER A 340 -13.07 30.31 -4.36
N GLU A 341 -14.30 30.42 -4.91
CA GLU A 341 -15.46 29.62 -4.49
C GLU A 341 -15.18 28.10 -4.46
N ASP A 342 -14.16 27.63 -5.18
CA ASP A 342 -13.73 26.23 -5.24
C ASP A 342 -12.60 25.86 -4.27
N GLY A 343 -11.89 26.83 -3.67
CA GLY A 343 -10.80 26.56 -2.72
C GLY A 343 -11.24 25.91 -1.41
N ALA A 344 -12.51 26.09 -1.01
CA ALA A 344 -13.11 25.35 0.12
C ALA A 344 -13.41 23.88 -0.21
N PHE A 345 -13.33 23.51 -1.49
CA PHE A 345 -13.65 22.18 -2.02
C PHE A 345 -12.43 21.49 -2.64
N ASP A 346 -11.21 22.03 -2.52
CA ASP A 346 -10.01 21.40 -3.08
C ASP A 346 -9.06 20.96 -1.95
N PRO A 347 -8.86 19.64 -1.73
CA PRO A 347 -7.91 19.18 -0.73
C PRO A 347 -6.49 19.53 -1.16
N GLY A 348 -5.81 20.40 -0.39
CA GLY A 348 -4.44 20.86 -0.66
C GLY A 348 -3.46 19.73 -1.02
N GLU A 349 -2.69 19.95 -2.08
CA GLU A 349 -1.91 18.93 -2.80
C GLU A 349 -0.59 18.50 -2.12
N GLU A 350 -0.13 19.15 -1.05
CA GLU A 350 1.28 19.05 -0.63
C GLU A 350 1.62 17.97 0.43
N ALA A 351 0.64 17.32 1.07
CA ALA A 351 0.91 16.51 2.28
C ALA A 351 1.26 15.02 2.04
N THR A 352 1.42 14.55 0.79
CA THR A 352 1.52 13.10 0.48
C THR A 352 2.86 12.65 -0.07
N GLY A 353 3.89 13.51 -0.09
CA GLY A 353 5.23 13.18 -0.57
C GLY A 353 6.25 12.81 0.51
N GLU A 354 5.84 12.59 1.76
CA GLU A 354 6.79 12.44 2.87
C GLU A 354 7.54 11.11 2.81
N THR A 355 8.86 11.19 3.00
CA THR A 355 9.78 10.05 3.01
C THR A 355 10.43 9.88 4.38
N ALA A 356 10.74 8.64 4.77
CA ALA A 356 11.63 8.37 5.91
C ALA A 356 12.97 7.85 5.44
N THR A 357 14.05 8.32 6.08
CA THR A 357 15.38 7.74 5.93
C THR A 357 15.45 6.40 6.65
N VAL A 358 15.91 5.36 5.95
CA VAL A 358 16.17 4.02 6.49
C VAL A 358 17.66 3.73 6.41
N GLU A 359 18.27 3.42 7.54
CA GLU A 359 19.70 3.15 7.66
C GLU A 359 20.02 1.65 7.72
N VAL A 360 21.20 1.25 7.25
CA VAL A 360 21.71 -0.14 7.34
C VAL A 360 22.10 -0.55 8.77
N GLY A 361 22.03 0.37 9.74
CA GLY A 361 22.60 0.27 11.09
C GLY A 361 22.44 -1.09 11.79
N HIS A 362 21.23 -1.66 11.79
CA HIS A 362 20.98 -2.94 12.46
C HIS A 362 21.59 -4.14 11.72
N ALA A 363 21.41 -4.22 10.39
CA ALA A 363 22.02 -5.27 9.58
C ALA A 363 23.56 -5.19 9.64
N ALA A 364 24.11 -3.97 9.68
CA ALA A 364 25.52 -3.72 9.90
C ALA A 364 26.03 -4.25 11.25
N ASP A 365 25.25 -4.15 12.33
CA ASP A 365 25.59 -4.72 13.65
C ASP A 365 25.55 -6.26 13.63
N ARG A 366 24.52 -6.86 13.02
CA ARG A 366 24.34 -8.32 12.92
C ARG A 366 25.46 -8.95 12.08
N ALA A 367 25.80 -8.33 10.96
CA ALA A 367 26.93 -8.73 10.14
C ALA A 367 28.26 -8.61 10.90
N ALA A 368 28.44 -7.54 11.68
CA ALA A 368 29.66 -7.35 12.47
C ALA A 368 29.80 -8.47 13.52
N THR A 369 28.72 -8.88 14.19
CA THR A 369 28.78 -9.99 15.15
C THR A 369 29.26 -11.29 14.52
N ARG A 370 28.71 -11.68 13.36
CA ARG A 370 29.14 -12.89 12.62
C ARG A 370 30.62 -12.82 12.25
N VAL A 371 31.04 -11.72 11.63
CA VAL A 371 32.42 -11.61 11.15
C VAL A 371 33.41 -11.59 12.31
N HIS A 372 33.10 -10.91 13.41
CA HIS A 372 33.96 -10.90 14.59
C HIS A 372 34.16 -12.29 15.20
N ASP A 373 33.13 -13.14 15.17
CA ASP A 373 33.21 -14.53 15.62
C ASP A 373 34.08 -15.39 14.67
N ASP A 374 33.99 -15.11 13.37
CA ASP A 374 34.69 -15.86 12.34
C ASP A 374 36.09 -15.32 12.01
N LEU A 375 36.53 -14.22 12.62
CA LEU A 375 37.81 -13.56 12.29
C LEU A 375 39.00 -14.53 12.30
N GLU A 376 39.10 -15.36 13.35
CA GLU A 376 40.14 -16.36 13.43
C GLU A 376 39.99 -17.43 12.34
N SER A 377 38.78 -17.85 12.00
CA SER A 377 38.56 -18.80 10.90
C SER A 377 38.99 -18.19 9.56
N ILE A 378 38.63 -16.93 9.29
CA ILE A 378 38.96 -16.18 8.08
C ILE A 378 40.48 -16.00 7.93
N LEU A 379 41.17 -15.63 9.02
CA LEU A 379 42.63 -15.55 9.02
C LEU A 379 43.23 -16.94 8.77
N ARG A 380 42.73 -17.99 9.41
CA ARG A 380 43.25 -19.36 9.25
C ARG A 380 43.12 -19.80 7.79
N ALA A 381 41.95 -19.56 7.20
CA ALA A 381 41.66 -19.89 5.82
C ALA A 381 42.62 -19.18 4.84
N SER A 382 43.05 -17.97 5.16
CA SER A 382 44.00 -17.20 4.33
C SER A 382 45.45 -17.65 4.48
N HIS A 383 45.78 -18.36 5.57
CA HIS A 383 47.12 -18.88 5.88
C HIS A 383 47.30 -20.36 5.50
N ARG A 384 46.40 -20.90 4.69
CA ARG A 384 46.37 -22.32 4.33
C ARG A 384 47.32 -22.64 3.18
N VAL A 385 48.14 -23.67 3.37
CA VAL A 385 49.03 -24.24 2.36
C VAL A 385 48.81 -25.74 2.26
N GLU A 386 48.66 -26.25 1.04
CA GLU A 386 48.66 -27.68 0.75
C GLU A 386 50.08 -28.09 0.38
N ALA A 387 50.64 -29.11 1.04
CA ALA A 387 51.98 -29.59 0.74
C ALA A 387 51.93 -31.04 0.26
N THR A 388 52.67 -31.31 -0.82
CA THR A 388 52.80 -32.64 -1.42
C THR A 388 54.27 -33.04 -1.41
N LEU A 389 54.52 -34.27 -0.99
CA LEU A 389 55.78 -34.96 -1.11
C LEU A 389 55.68 -36.01 -2.21
N GLU A 390 56.73 -36.07 -3.03
CA GLU A 390 56.92 -37.08 -4.07
C GLU A 390 58.32 -37.67 -3.94
N ALA A 391 58.42 -39.01 -3.90
CA ALA A 391 59.67 -39.73 -3.97
C ALA A 391 59.66 -40.66 -5.20
N GLU A 392 60.38 -40.25 -6.24
CA GLU A 392 60.41 -40.95 -7.53
C GLU A 392 61.70 -41.76 -7.66
N ALA A 393 61.61 -43.08 -7.85
CA ALA A 393 62.73 -43.99 -7.98
C ALA A 393 63.01 -44.35 -9.45
N THR A 394 64.06 -43.76 -10.03
CA THR A 394 64.49 -44.09 -11.39
C THR A 394 65.64 -45.08 -11.37
N ARG A 395 65.46 -46.27 -11.94
CA ARG A 395 66.56 -47.24 -12.10
C ARG A 395 67.56 -46.74 -13.16
N VAL A 396 68.78 -46.45 -12.73
CA VAL A 396 69.86 -45.93 -13.59
C VAL A 396 70.86 -47.00 -14.02
N VAL A 397 70.97 -48.10 -13.25
CA VAL A 397 71.77 -49.28 -13.61
C VAL A 397 70.95 -50.54 -13.32
N ASP A 398 70.82 -51.41 -14.32
CA ASP A 398 70.23 -52.75 -14.19
C ASP A 398 71.35 -53.79 -14.10
N GLY A 399 71.41 -54.49 -12.97
CA GLY A 399 72.39 -55.56 -12.73
C GLY A 399 72.03 -56.88 -13.40
N GLY A 400 70.84 -57.01 -14.00
CA GLY A 400 70.36 -58.24 -14.63
C GLY A 400 69.86 -59.30 -13.64
N PRO A 401 69.36 -60.46 -14.11
CA PRO A 401 68.83 -61.51 -13.25
C PRO A 401 69.95 -62.34 -12.61
N VAL A 402 69.80 -62.69 -11.32
CA VAL A 402 70.69 -63.64 -10.64
C VAL A 402 70.28 -65.10 -10.89
N SER A 403 71.20 -65.88 -11.46
CA SER A 403 71.04 -67.29 -11.79
C SER A 403 72.32 -68.06 -11.49
N PRO A 404 72.47 -68.63 -10.28
CA PRO A 404 73.65 -69.42 -9.91
C PRO A 404 73.90 -70.54 -10.90
N ASP A 405 75.10 -70.54 -11.48
CA ASP A 405 75.49 -71.53 -12.48
C ASP A 405 75.40 -72.94 -11.92
N ARG A 406 74.92 -73.88 -12.73
CA ARG A 406 74.97 -75.31 -12.39
C ARG A 406 76.43 -75.77 -12.37
N PRO A 407 76.89 -76.52 -11.34
CA PRO A 407 78.23 -77.09 -11.33
C PRO A 407 78.52 -77.93 -12.58
N ARG A 408 79.72 -77.82 -13.14
CA ARG A 408 80.14 -78.62 -14.31
C ARG A 408 80.35 -80.09 -13.89
N SER A 409 79.92 -81.05 -14.71
CA SER A 409 80.07 -82.49 -14.46
C SER A 409 80.82 -83.19 -15.59
N ARG A 410 81.74 -84.11 -15.26
CA ARG A 410 82.35 -85.07 -16.20
C ARG A 410 81.71 -86.47 -16.13
N PHE A 411 80.74 -86.68 -15.23
CA PHE A 411 80.05 -87.95 -14.97
C PHE A 411 78.62 -87.93 -15.52
N GLY A 412 78.06 -89.12 -15.84
CA GLY A 412 76.79 -89.28 -16.55
C GLY A 412 75.50 -88.92 -15.79
N GLU A 413 75.54 -88.74 -14.47
CA GLU A 413 74.37 -88.32 -13.68
C GLU A 413 74.32 -86.78 -13.52
N PRO A 414 73.18 -86.10 -13.78
CA PRO A 414 73.09 -84.65 -13.74
C PRO A 414 72.99 -84.11 -12.30
N TRP A 415 73.63 -82.97 -12.04
CA TRP A 415 73.41 -82.18 -10.82
C TRP A 415 71.95 -81.71 -10.74
N ARG A 416 71.28 -82.03 -9.63
CA ARG A 416 69.92 -81.58 -9.32
C ARG A 416 69.99 -80.50 -8.24
N ARG A 417 69.28 -79.40 -8.45
CA ARG A 417 69.15 -78.35 -7.44
C ARG A 417 68.23 -78.86 -6.36
N VAL A 418 68.71 -78.92 -5.12
CA VAL A 418 67.95 -79.41 -3.97
C VAL A 418 67.53 -78.28 -3.04
N ASP A 419 68.27 -77.17 -3.07
CA ASP A 419 67.91 -75.97 -2.33
C ASP A 419 68.33 -74.72 -3.12
N ALA A 420 67.60 -73.64 -2.91
CA ALA A 420 67.89 -72.34 -3.49
C ALA A 420 67.46 -71.25 -2.51
N SER A 421 68.39 -70.38 -2.15
CA SER A 421 68.10 -69.18 -1.37
C SER A 421 68.39 -67.94 -2.21
N ARG A 422 67.56 -66.92 -2.02
CA ARG A 422 67.77 -65.59 -2.56
C ARG A 422 67.75 -64.62 -1.39
N THR A 423 68.69 -63.70 -1.39
CA THR A 423 68.77 -62.63 -0.40
C THR A 423 68.97 -61.33 -1.14
N GLU A 424 68.20 -60.33 -0.73
CA GLU A 424 68.27 -58.98 -1.24
C GLU A 424 68.70 -58.06 -0.10
N ARG A 425 69.59 -57.12 -0.39
CA ARG A 425 69.99 -56.08 0.55
C ARG A 425 69.91 -54.73 -0.12
N VAL A 426 69.11 -53.84 0.46
CA VAL A 426 68.92 -52.46 -0.03
C VAL A 426 69.71 -51.50 0.84
N ARG A 427 70.59 -50.72 0.22
CA ARG A 427 71.43 -49.72 0.90
C ARG A 427 71.34 -48.37 0.21
N VAL A 428 71.16 -47.31 0.99
CA VAL A 428 71.33 -45.93 0.52
C VAL A 428 72.82 -45.59 0.65
N THR A 429 73.42 -45.05 -0.40
CA THR A 429 74.90 -44.94 -0.50
C THR A 429 75.40 -43.51 -0.67
N ASP A 430 74.76 -42.71 -1.54
CA ASP A 430 75.17 -41.34 -1.86
C ASP A 430 73.95 -40.43 -2.04
N GLY A 431 74.13 -39.11 -1.95
CA GLY A 431 73.05 -38.16 -2.19
C GLY A 431 73.45 -36.70 -2.15
N SER A 432 72.52 -35.83 -2.54
CA SER A 432 72.65 -34.38 -2.31
C SER A 432 72.05 -34.01 -0.95
N ASP A 433 72.69 -33.09 -0.24
CA ASP A 433 72.09 -32.48 0.95
C ASP A 433 70.73 -31.86 0.64
N ARG A 434 69.84 -31.88 1.64
CA ARG A 434 68.50 -31.31 1.53
C ARG A 434 68.59 -29.80 1.28
N ARG A 435 68.13 -29.33 0.11
CA ARG A 435 67.92 -27.90 -0.11
C ARG A 435 66.60 -27.48 0.52
N THR A 436 66.61 -26.45 1.36
CA THR A 436 65.47 -26.05 2.21
C THR A 436 64.82 -24.73 1.81
N GLY A 437 65.35 -24.04 0.80
CA GLY A 437 64.85 -22.74 0.33
C GLY A 437 63.57 -22.83 -0.50
N THR A 438 62.84 -21.72 -0.54
CA THR A 438 61.64 -21.52 -1.37
C THR A 438 61.98 -20.73 -2.64
N ASP A 439 61.43 -21.15 -3.77
CA ASP A 439 61.72 -20.56 -5.10
C ASP A 439 60.74 -19.42 -5.47
N GLY A 440 59.82 -19.02 -4.58
CA GLY A 440 58.79 -18.02 -4.85
C GLY A 440 58.38 -17.23 -3.61
N ALA A 441 58.42 -15.90 -3.73
CA ALA A 441 58.11 -14.92 -2.68
C ALA A 441 56.75 -14.23 -2.93
N THR A 442 56.14 -14.42 -4.09
CA THR A 442 54.84 -13.85 -4.44
C THR A 442 54.12 -14.81 -5.35
N VAL A 443 52.99 -15.33 -4.88
CA VAL A 443 52.28 -16.40 -5.56
C VAL A 443 50.80 -16.09 -5.69
N SER A 444 50.16 -16.62 -6.72
CA SER A 444 48.71 -16.62 -6.85
C SER A 444 48.10 -17.79 -6.07
N ALA A 445 46.80 -17.74 -5.79
CA ALA A 445 46.11 -18.92 -5.25
C ALA A 445 46.23 -20.09 -6.24
N GLY A 446 46.55 -21.28 -5.74
CA GLY A 446 46.77 -22.49 -6.54
C GLY A 446 48.19 -22.62 -7.12
N GLU A 447 49.07 -21.64 -6.94
CA GLU A 447 50.45 -21.72 -7.42
C GLU A 447 51.33 -22.49 -6.42
N SER A 448 52.17 -23.39 -6.95
CA SER A 448 53.06 -24.26 -6.17
C SER A 448 54.50 -23.74 -6.16
N VAL A 449 55.13 -23.77 -5.00
CA VAL A 449 56.55 -23.46 -4.80
C VAL A 449 57.30 -24.66 -4.21
N SER A 450 58.60 -24.74 -4.50
CA SER A 450 59.46 -25.77 -3.90
C SER A 450 59.64 -25.50 -2.40
N PHE A 451 59.34 -26.48 -1.55
CA PHE A 451 59.67 -26.50 -0.12
C PHE A 451 60.93 -27.31 0.16
N GLY A 452 61.52 -27.92 -0.84
CA GLY A 452 62.82 -28.54 -0.75
C GLY A 452 62.96 -29.76 -1.63
N ARG A 453 64.21 -30.08 -1.97
CA ARG A 453 64.55 -31.20 -2.84
C ARG A 453 65.80 -31.91 -2.33
N ALA A 454 65.79 -33.22 -2.43
CA ALA A 454 66.94 -34.09 -2.17
C ALA A 454 67.02 -35.18 -3.24
N THR A 455 68.22 -35.72 -3.44
CA THR A 455 68.43 -36.91 -4.27
C THR A 455 69.22 -37.93 -3.45
N ARG A 456 68.88 -39.21 -3.60
CA ARG A 456 69.60 -40.35 -3.04
C ARG A 456 69.92 -41.37 -4.12
N THR A 457 71.02 -42.09 -3.94
CA THR A 457 71.37 -43.27 -4.72
C THR A 457 71.15 -44.49 -3.85
N VAL A 458 70.25 -45.36 -4.30
CA VAL A 458 69.90 -46.60 -3.61
C VAL A 458 70.44 -47.77 -4.41
N VAL A 459 71.15 -48.66 -3.74
CA VAL A 459 71.81 -49.83 -4.31
C VAL A 459 71.08 -51.07 -3.79
N VAL A 460 70.62 -51.90 -4.72
CA VAL A 460 69.97 -53.18 -4.43
C VAL A 460 70.93 -54.30 -4.81
N GLU A 461 71.47 -54.98 -3.82
CA GLU A 461 72.34 -56.14 -3.99
C GLU A 461 71.51 -57.42 -3.91
N ARG A 462 71.40 -58.15 -5.02
CA ARG A 462 70.71 -59.44 -5.09
C ARG A 462 71.77 -60.54 -5.09
N THR A 463 71.69 -61.45 -4.13
CA THR A 463 72.51 -62.67 -4.08
C THR A 463 71.59 -63.88 -4.22
N ALA A 464 71.87 -64.76 -5.17
CA ALA A 464 71.26 -66.07 -5.24
C ALA A 464 72.31 -67.14 -4.91
N THR A 465 71.93 -68.12 -4.11
CA THR A 465 72.75 -69.30 -3.80
C THR A 465 71.95 -70.54 -4.13
N ALA A 466 72.54 -71.50 -4.83
CA ALA A 466 71.91 -72.77 -5.16
C ALA A 466 72.76 -73.93 -4.63
N THR A 467 72.13 -74.81 -3.87
CA THR A 467 72.74 -76.07 -3.43
C THR A 467 72.33 -77.17 -4.40
N TRP A 468 73.34 -77.86 -4.90
CA TRP A 468 73.21 -78.92 -5.88
C TRP A 468 73.64 -80.23 -5.26
N GLU A 469 72.86 -81.26 -5.48
CA GLU A 469 73.23 -82.63 -5.17
C GLU A 469 73.37 -83.44 -6.44
N ARG A 470 74.32 -84.35 -6.42
CA ARG A 470 74.42 -85.40 -7.41
C ARG A 470 74.76 -86.69 -6.71
N ARG A 471 74.03 -87.73 -7.08
CA ARG A 471 74.36 -89.09 -6.69
C ARG A 471 75.57 -89.54 -7.50
N VAL A 472 76.62 -89.98 -6.82
CA VAL A 472 77.79 -90.60 -7.45
C VAL A 472 77.69 -92.08 -7.21
N VAL A 473 77.54 -92.83 -8.29
CA VAL A 473 77.43 -94.28 -8.28
C VAL A 473 78.75 -94.85 -8.77
N GLU A 474 79.56 -95.39 -7.86
CA GLU A 474 80.77 -96.12 -8.20
C GLU A 474 80.38 -97.55 -8.58
N ARG A 475 80.75 -97.97 -9.80
CA ARG A 475 80.45 -99.31 -10.32
C ARG A 475 81.74 -100.10 -10.48
N GLY A 476 81.74 -101.33 -9.99
CA GLY A 476 82.84 -102.26 -10.17
C GLY A 476 82.99 -102.73 -11.63
N PRO A 477 84.05 -103.49 -11.95
CA PRO A 477 84.38 -103.90 -13.33
C PRO A 477 83.28 -104.68 -14.07
N ASN A 478 82.34 -105.27 -13.33
CA ASN A 478 81.22 -106.07 -13.86
C ASN A 478 79.88 -105.30 -13.91
N GLY A 479 79.88 -104.01 -13.60
CA GLY A 479 78.68 -103.15 -13.63
C GLY A 479 77.84 -103.14 -12.33
N THR A 480 78.23 -103.88 -11.29
CA THR A 480 77.60 -103.86 -9.96
C THR A 480 77.88 -102.55 -9.23
N VAL A 481 76.84 -101.93 -8.65
CA VAL A 481 76.96 -100.72 -7.82
C VAL A 481 77.68 -101.06 -6.52
N GLU A 482 78.90 -100.56 -6.34
CA GLU A 482 79.73 -100.80 -5.15
C GLU A 482 79.46 -99.77 -4.06
N ASN A 483 79.31 -98.49 -4.45
CA ASN A 483 79.04 -97.43 -3.51
C ASN A 483 78.15 -96.35 -4.12
N VAL A 484 77.32 -95.75 -3.27
CA VAL A 484 76.48 -94.62 -3.61
C VAL A 484 76.79 -93.51 -2.60
N SER A 485 77.52 -92.50 -3.04
CA SER A 485 77.71 -91.27 -2.28
C SER A 485 76.88 -90.13 -2.88
N VAL A 486 76.64 -89.09 -2.08
CA VAL A 486 76.00 -87.87 -2.55
C VAL A 486 77.01 -86.74 -2.45
N ASP A 487 77.38 -86.19 -3.60
CA ASP A 487 78.16 -84.95 -3.64
C ASP A 487 77.21 -83.77 -3.46
N ARG A 488 77.66 -82.79 -2.68
CA ARG A 488 77.01 -81.49 -2.52
C ARG A 488 77.93 -80.39 -3.03
N ALA A 489 77.39 -79.49 -3.85
CA ALA A 489 78.08 -78.29 -4.31
C ALA A 489 77.16 -77.08 -4.14
N VAL A 490 77.72 -75.95 -3.73
CA VAL A 490 76.99 -74.69 -3.58
C VAL A 490 77.54 -73.70 -4.59
N THR A 491 76.68 -73.11 -5.42
CA THR A 491 77.04 -72.04 -6.36
C THR A 491 76.33 -70.75 -5.99
N ARG A 492 76.96 -69.61 -6.30
CA ARG A 492 76.48 -68.26 -5.95
C ARG A 492 76.56 -67.35 -7.17
N ASP A 493 75.58 -66.47 -7.32
CA ASP A 493 75.56 -65.41 -8.30
C ASP A 493 75.04 -64.11 -7.67
N GLU A 494 75.54 -62.97 -8.16
CA GLU A 494 75.28 -61.65 -7.60
C GLU A 494 74.99 -60.62 -8.68
N ALA A 495 73.99 -59.78 -8.46
CA ALA A 495 73.67 -58.63 -9.31
C ALA A 495 73.45 -57.39 -8.45
N THR A 496 73.76 -56.23 -9.02
CA THR A 496 73.60 -54.94 -8.35
C THR A 496 72.81 -53.98 -9.23
N ASP A 497 71.63 -53.57 -8.75
CA ASP A 497 70.86 -52.48 -9.37
C ASP A 497 71.20 -51.16 -8.67
N ARG A 498 71.21 -50.06 -9.42
CA ARG A 498 71.33 -48.71 -8.85
C ARG A 498 70.13 -47.88 -9.26
N TYR A 499 69.50 -47.27 -8.27
CA TYR A 499 68.37 -46.35 -8.42
C TYR A 499 68.79 -44.95 -8.01
N ARG A 500 68.36 -43.95 -8.77
CA ARG A 500 68.39 -42.54 -8.38
C ARG A 500 66.99 -42.18 -7.90
N VAL A 501 66.87 -41.86 -6.61
CA VAL A 501 65.60 -41.43 -6.01
C VAL A 501 65.60 -39.93 -5.84
N ARG A 502 64.60 -39.25 -6.40
CA ARG A 502 64.36 -37.82 -6.17
C ARG A 502 63.26 -37.67 -5.14
N VAL A 503 63.53 -36.94 -4.06
CA VAL A 503 62.53 -36.55 -3.08
C VAL A 503 62.28 -35.06 -3.22
N SER A 504 61.05 -34.68 -3.55
CA SER A 504 60.59 -33.28 -3.64
C SER A 504 59.46 -33.03 -2.65
N VAL A 505 59.48 -31.86 -2.02
CA VAL A 505 58.34 -31.31 -1.30
C VAL A 505 57.92 -30.02 -1.99
N THR A 506 56.66 -29.92 -2.39
CA THR A 506 56.06 -28.74 -3.02
C THR A 506 54.93 -28.22 -2.15
N GLY A 507 54.88 -26.91 -1.92
CA GLY A 507 53.80 -26.24 -1.22
C GLY A 507 52.96 -25.39 -2.19
N THR A 508 51.66 -25.63 -2.23
CA THR A 508 50.67 -24.88 -2.99
C THR A 508 49.95 -23.90 -2.07
N TYR A 509 49.99 -22.61 -2.39
CA TYR A 509 49.22 -21.62 -1.65
C TYR A 509 47.72 -21.79 -1.95
N ALA A 510 46.95 -22.30 -0.99
CA ALA A 510 45.57 -22.75 -1.21
C ALA A 510 44.61 -22.14 -0.18
N PRO A 511 44.46 -20.80 -0.16
CA PRO A 511 43.58 -20.12 0.75
C PRO A 511 42.10 -20.45 0.47
N ARG A 512 41.26 -20.44 1.51
CA ARG A 512 39.82 -20.77 1.42
C ARG A 512 38.87 -19.61 1.74
N GLY A 513 39.36 -18.37 1.71
CA GLY A 513 38.55 -17.18 1.96
C GLY A 513 38.08 -16.51 0.67
N ASP A 514 37.00 -15.72 0.76
CA ASP A 514 36.33 -15.07 -0.38
C ASP A 514 37.05 -13.80 -0.89
N ALA A 515 38.32 -13.63 -0.55
CA ALA A 515 39.13 -12.56 -1.12
C ALA A 515 39.35 -12.81 -2.62
N PRO A 516 39.22 -11.78 -3.49
CA PRO A 516 39.49 -11.90 -4.91
C PRO A 516 40.84 -12.55 -5.22
N ASP A 517 40.91 -13.36 -6.27
CA ASP A 517 42.16 -14.01 -6.68
C ASP A 517 43.14 -12.99 -7.26
N ARG A 518 44.07 -12.55 -6.40
CA ARG A 518 45.19 -11.67 -6.72
C ARG A 518 46.49 -12.26 -6.15
N PRO A 519 47.65 -11.93 -6.73
CA PRO A 519 48.94 -12.35 -6.19
C PRO A 519 49.13 -11.90 -4.75
N THR A 520 49.75 -12.74 -3.92
CA THR A 520 50.02 -12.49 -2.51
C THR A 520 51.52 -12.59 -2.25
N ALA A 521 52.13 -11.55 -1.67
CA ALA A 521 53.49 -11.64 -1.13
C ALA A 521 53.46 -12.61 0.05
N THR A 522 54.26 -13.67 0.05
CA THR A 522 54.20 -14.69 1.10
C THR A 522 55.49 -15.52 1.17
N PHE A 523 55.53 -16.55 2.02
CA PHE A 523 56.72 -17.36 2.32
C PHE A 523 57.90 -16.51 2.78
N GLY A 524 57.63 -15.50 3.61
CA GLY A 524 58.63 -14.58 4.18
C GLY A 524 58.90 -13.32 3.34
N ALA A 525 58.24 -13.14 2.20
CA ALA A 525 58.43 -11.95 1.35
C ALA A 525 57.90 -10.64 1.95
N ALA A 526 57.01 -10.73 2.93
CA ALA A 526 56.41 -9.59 3.62
C ALA A 526 57.22 -9.12 4.84
N GLU A 527 58.36 -9.75 5.14
CA GLU A 527 59.19 -9.43 6.31
C GLU A 527 59.59 -7.94 6.28
N GLY A 528 59.31 -7.22 7.37
CA GLY A 528 59.57 -5.77 7.48
C GLY A 528 58.51 -4.84 6.88
N ARG A 529 57.44 -5.34 6.26
CA ARG A 529 56.33 -4.51 5.70
C ARG A 529 55.17 -4.28 6.68
N GLY A 530 55.48 -4.34 7.97
CA GLY A 530 54.50 -4.17 9.03
C GLY A 530 53.48 -5.32 9.13
N VAL A 531 53.74 -6.51 8.61
CA VAL A 531 52.95 -7.74 8.88
C VAL A 531 53.42 -8.35 10.20
N GLY A 532 52.49 -8.78 11.08
CA GLY A 532 52.81 -9.55 12.28
C GLY A 532 52.97 -11.03 11.94
N GLY A 533 53.91 -11.72 12.59
CA GLY A 533 54.14 -13.15 12.36
C GLY A 533 54.93 -13.50 11.09
N PRO A 534 55.10 -14.80 10.79
CA PRO A 534 56.02 -15.29 9.76
C PRO A 534 55.50 -15.19 8.32
N ASP A 535 54.22 -14.85 8.09
CA ASP A 535 53.62 -14.74 6.74
C ASP A 535 53.92 -15.96 5.84
N LEU A 536 53.59 -17.14 6.39
CA LEU A 536 53.83 -18.46 5.83
C LEU A 536 55.30 -18.89 5.72
N ALA A 537 56.28 -18.12 6.20
CA ALA A 537 57.69 -18.52 6.19
C ALA A 537 57.98 -19.78 7.04
N ASP A 538 57.11 -20.07 8.00
CA ASP A 538 57.10 -21.25 8.87
C ASP A 538 56.51 -22.50 8.18
N THR A 539 55.59 -22.32 7.22
CA THR A 539 54.89 -23.42 6.55
C THR A 539 55.79 -24.43 5.81
N PRO A 540 56.92 -24.06 5.17
CA PRO A 540 57.82 -25.05 4.57
C PRO A 540 58.44 -25.98 5.61
N ALA A 541 58.76 -25.48 6.80
CA ALA A 541 59.29 -26.31 7.88
C ALA A 541 58.20 -27.23 8.44
N ALA A 542 57.03 -26.69 8.77
CA ALA A 542 55.88 -27.46 9.26
C ALA A 542 55.43 -28.55 8.27
N ALA A 543 55.40 -28.26 6.97
CA ALA A 543 55.02 -29.24 5.95
C ALA A 543 56.00 -30.42 5.90
N ARG A 544 57.30 -30.15 6.00
CA ARG A 544 58.34 -31.21 6.02
C ARG A 544 58.26 -32.05 7.30
N ALA A 545 57.88 -31.44 8.42
CA ALA A 545 57.61 -32.14 9.68
C ALA A 545 56.48 -33.16 9.54
N GLU A 546 55.31 -32.68 9.10
CA GLU A 546 54.10 -33.49 8.92
C GLU A 546 54.26 -34.59 7.86
N LEU A 547 55.04 -34.32 6.80
CA LEU A 547 55.34 -35.32 5.76
C LEU A 547 56.47 -36.29 6.17
N GLY A 548 57.06 -36.09 7.35
CA GLY A 548 58.09 -36.95 7.92
C GLY A 548 59.42 -36.89 7.16
N VAL A 549 59.83 -35.72 6.66
CA VAL A 549 61.08 -35.48 5.91
C VAL A 549 61.85 -34.28 6.49
N GLU A 550 62.08 -34.35 7.79
CA GLU A 550 62.83 -33.34 8.53
C GLU A 550 64.33 -33.58 8.45
N THR A 551 64.74 -34.85 8.54
CA THR A 551 66.15 -35.25 8.65
C THR A 551 66.63 -36.02 7.44
N ASP A 552 67.96 -36.07 7.21
CA ASP A 552 68.52 -36.89 6.14
C ASP A 552 68.23 -38.39 6.31
N ARG A 553 68.08 -38.86 7.56
CA ARG A 553 67.68 -40.26 7.83
C ARG A 553 66.26 -40.56 7.36
N ASP A 554 65.37 -39.57 7.42
CA ASP A 554 64.02 -39.71 6.90
C ASP A 554 64.01 -39.79 5.37
N VAL A 555 64.82 -38.96 4.72
CA VAL A 555 65.04 -39.02 3.26
C VAL A 555 65.60 -40.38 2.85
N ASP A 556 66.55 -40.93 3.62
CA ASP A 556 67.14 -42.25 3.34
C ASP A 556 66.11 -43.38 3.49
N ARG A 557 65.26 -43.31 4.53
CA ARG A 557 64.15 -44.24 4.72
C ARG A 557 63.18 -44.17 3.55
N LEU A 558 62.73 -42.97 3.18
CA LEU A 558 61.80 -42.76 2.08
C LEU A 558 62.38 -43.19 0.73
N ALA A 559 63.69 -42.97 0.51
CA ALA A 559 64.36 -43.43 -0.69
C ALA A 559 64.44 -44.96 -0.78
N ARG A 560 64.62 -45.64 0.35
CA ARG A 560 64.53 -47.11 0.43
C ARG A 560 63.10 -47.57 0.14
N GLU A 561 62.11 -46.98 0.80
CA GLU A 561 60.68 -47.27 0.59
C GLU A 561 60.31 -47.13 -0.89
N ALA A 562 60.74 -46.05 -1.56
CA ALA A 562 60.44 -45.82 -2.97
C ALA A 562 61.02 -46.89 -3.92
N VAL A 563 62.13 -47.53 -3.55
CA VAL A 563 62.77 -48.60 -4.34
C VAL A 563 62.19 -49.97 -4.02
N GLU A 564 61.81 -50.22 -2.77
CA GLU A 564 61.21 -51.49 -2.33
C GLU A 564 59.72 -51.58 -2.70
N GLY A 565 58.98 -50.47 -2.64
CA GLY A 565 57.53 -50.39 -2.81
C GLY A 565 57.04 -49.70 -4.09
N GLY A 566 57.91 -48.96 -4.80
CA GLY A 566 57.54 -48.09 -5.93
C GLY A 566 57.43 -46.61 -5.53
N ASP A 567 57.16 -45.71 -6.49
CA ASP A 567 57.11 -44.27 -6.22
C ASP A 567 56.13 -43.91 -5.09
N GLU A 568 56.55 -43.03 -4.19
CA GLU A 568 55.77 -42.64 -3.00
C GLU A 568 55.22 -41.22 -3.15
N THR A 569 53.94 -41.02 -2.84
CA THR A 569 53.30 -39.68 -2.79
C THR A 569 52.55 -39.50 -1.48
N ARG A 570 52.78 -38.38 -0.79
CA ARG A 570 52.11 -38.03 0.48
C ARG A 570 51.65 -36.58 0.43
N SER A 571 50.52 -36.25 1.04
CA SER A 571 49.99 -34.89 1.08
C SER A 571 49.54 -34.49 2.48
N THR A 572 49.72 -33.23 2.83
CA THR A 572 49.25 -32.65 4.10
C THR A 572 48.76 -31.21 3.90
N VAL A 573 48.06 -30.67 4.90
CA VAL A 573 47.64 -29.27 4.96
C VAL A 573 48.25 -28.64 6.19
N VAL A 574 49.02 -27.57 5.97
CA VAL A 574 49.59 -26.77 7.06
C VAL A 574 48.99 -25.36 7.04
N TYR A 575 48.99 -24.73 8.21
CA TYR A 575 48.54 -23.35 8.39
C TYR A 575 49.71 -22.57 8.96
N GLY A 576 50.00 -21.40 8.36
CA GLY A 576 51.03 -20.53 8.91
C GLY A 576 50.60 -19.88 10.22
N ASP A 577 51.57 -19.66 11.10
CA ASP A 577 51.38 -18.97 12.37
C ASP A 577 50.90 -17.52 12.16
N ARG A 578 50.13 -17.02 13.12
CA ARG A 578 49.52 -15.69 13.13
C ARG A 578 49.61 -15.09 14.52
N SER A 579 49.81 -13.78 14.59
CA SER A 579 49.86 -13.09 15.88
C SER A 579 48.50 -12.53 16.27
N ASP A 580 48.24 -12.35 17.57
CA ASP A 580 47.05 -11.65 18.06
C ASP A 580 46.96 -10.21 17.51
N ALA A 581 48.11 -9.60 17.20
CA ALA A 581 48.19 -8.29 16.58
C ALA A 581 47.61 -8.27 15.14
N ASP A 582 47.64 -9.40 14.42
CA ASP A 582 47.04 -9.53 13.09
C ASP A 582 45.51 -9.61 13.20
N VAL A 583 44.99 -10.36 14.17
CA VAL A 583 43.55 -10.42 14.48
C VAL A 583 43.04 -9.03 14.87
N ASP A 584 43.75 -8.34 15.77
CA ASP A 584 43.45 -6.97 16.21
C ASP A 584 43.44 -5.94 15.07
N ARG A 585 44.28 -6.14 14.05
CA ARG A 585 44.32 -5.28 12.86
C ARG A 585 43.11 -5.50 11.98
N VAL A 586 42.78 -6.76 11.67
CA VAL A 586 41.64 -7.08 10.81
C VAL A 586 40.33 -6.69 11.49
N ALA A 587 40.21 -6.88 12.80
CA ALA A 587 39.03 -6.44 13.57
C ALA A 587 38.80 -4.92 13.50
N ARG A 588 39.87 -4.12 13.61
CA ARG A 588 39.80 -2.65 13.45
C ARG A 588 39.34 -2.25 12.06
N ASP A 589 39.90 -2.90 11.04
CA ASP A 589 39.53 -2.63 9.65
C ASP A 589 38.05 -2.95 9.36
N VAL A 590 37.54 -4.09 9.86
CA VAL A 590 36.11 -4.43 9.77
C VAL A 590 35.25 -3.42 10.53
N SER A 591 35.70 -2.91 11.68
CA SER A 591 34.99 -1.86 12.44
C SER A 591 34.88 -0.54 11.66
N GLU A 592 35.98 -0.10 11.04
CA GLU A 592 35.99 1.10 10.19
C GLU A 592 35.09 0.93 8.96
N LEU A 593 35.14 -0.23 8.31
CA LEU A 593 34.22 -0.56 7.22
C LEU A 593 32.76 -0.55 7.69
N SER A 594 32.50 -1.14 8.85
CA SER A 594 31.18 -1.15 9.47
C SER A 594 30.67 0.27 9.74
N GLY A 595 31.53 1.18 10.18
CA GLY A 595 31.21 2.61 10.31
C GLY A 595 30.79 3.25 8.97
N ARG A 596 31.51 2.94 7.88
CA ARG A 596 31.17 3.44 6.53
C ARG A 596 29.86 2.85 6.00
N VAL A 597 29.60 1.57 6.23
CA VAL A 597 28.37 0.89 5.78
C VAL A 597 27.14 1.36 6.55
N ARG A 598 27.28 1.73 7.83
CA ARG A 598 26.18 2.32 8.61
C ARG A 598 25.66 3.64 8.01
N GLY A 599 26.51 4.41 7.32
CA GLY A 599 26.11 5.63 6.63
C GLY A 599 25.47 5.41 5.25
N VAL A 600 25.14 4.16 4.89
CA VAL A 600 24.32 3.87 3.71
C VAL A 600 22.85 3.98 4.12
N GLU A 601 22.12 4.78 3.36
CA GLU A 601 20.74 5.16 3.64
C GLU A 601 19.90 5.06 2.36
N THR A 602 18.59 4.88 2.53
CA THR A 602 17.59 5.00 1.47
C THR A 602 16.37 5.77 1.98
N GLU A 603 15.56 6.28 1.06
CA GLU A 603 14.29 6.94 1.38
C GLU A 603 13.13 5.95 1.15
N ALA A 604 12.23 5.86 2.12
CA ALA A 604 11.00 5.09 2.03
C ALA A 604 9.81 6.05 1.91
N SER A 605 9.11 5.99 0.77
CA SER A 605 7.81 6.67 0.58
C SER A 605 6.80 6.15 1.59
N MET A 606 6.17 7.05 2.32
CA MET A 606 5.12 6.67 3.26
C MET A 606 3.83 6.30 2.53
N THR A 607 3.60 6.82 1.32
CA THR A 607 2.45 6.41 0.50
C THR A 607 2.59 4.94 0.11
N ASP A 608 3.77 4.56 -0.37
CA ASP A 608 4.08 3.17 -0.72
C ASP A 608 4.08 2.29 0.54
N ALA A 609 4.51 2.83 1.69
CA ALA A 609 4.46 2.10 2.96
C ALA A 609 3.02 1.86 3.45
N ALA A 610 2.08 2.76 3.16
CA ALA A 610 0.66 2.62 3.53
C ALA A 610 -0.05 1.49 2.77
N VAL A 611 0.40 1.19 1.54
CA VAL A 611 -0.12 0.09 0.70
C VAL A 611 0.78 -1.15 0.70
N GLY A 612 1.89 -1.12 1.44
CA GLY A 612 2.83 -2.22 1.53
C GLY A 612 3.78 -2.37 0.34
N GLU A 613 3.80 -1.42 -0.59
CA GLU A 613 4.66 -1.42 -1.78
C GLU A 613 6.09 -0.91 -1.49
N SER A 614 6.34 -0.27 -0.35
CA SER A 614 7.67 0.22 0.02
C SER A 614 8.65 -0.93 0.32
N THR A 615 9.82 -0.94 -0.36
CA THR A 615 10.84 -2.01 -0.26
C THR A 615 12.24 -1.56 0.23
N PRO A 616 12.33 -0.79 1.33
CA PRO A 616 13.57 -0.11 1.74
C PRO A 616 14.75 -1.06 2.00
N TYR A 617 14.52 -2.27 2.50
CA TYR A 617 15.61 -3.22 2.74
C TYR A 617 16.18 -3.85 1.47
N ARG A 618 15.33 -4.04 0.45
CA ARG A 618 15.75 -4.49 -0.88
C ARG A 618 16.58 -3.38 -1.55
N ASP A 619 16.15 -2.13 -1.41
CA ASP A 619 16.88 -0.95 -1.91
C ASP A 619 18.23 -0.76 -1.20
N LEU A 620 18.28 -0.95 0.13
CA LEU A 620 19.54 -0.92 0.89
C LEU A 620 20.50 -2.05 0.48
N ALA A 621 19.99 -3.27 0.25
CA ALA A 621 20.81 -4.38 -0.22
C ALA A 621 21.41 -4.08 -1.60
N ALA A 622 20.62 -3.52 -2.53
CA ALA A 622 21.10 -3.04 -3.82
C ALA A 622 22.15 -1.92 -3.67
N ALA A 623 21.87 -0.94 -2.80
CA ALA A 623 22.76 0.18 -2.50
C ALA A 623 24.14 -0.27 -1.96
N VAL A 624 24.18 -1.34 -1.15
CA VAL A 624 25.43 -1.95 -0.66
C VAL A 624 26.14 -2.72 -1.79
N ARG A 625 25.41 -3.46 -2.63
CA ARG A 625 25.97 -4.18 -3.80
C ARG A 625 26.62 -3.23 -4.81
N ASP A 626 25.97 -2.13 -5.13
CA ASP A 626 26.49 -1.11 -6.06
C ASP A 626 27.77 -0.46 -5.54
N ARG A 627 27.92 -0.38 -4.21
CA ARG A 627 29.12 0.15 -3.55
C ARG A 627 30.15 -0.94 -3.22
N ARG A 628 29.88 -2.22 -3.48
CA ARG A 628 30.67 -3.38 -3.03
C ARG A 628 32.14 -3.29 -3.43
N GLU A 629 32.46 -2.90 -4.67
CA GLU A 629 33.86 -2.83 -5.12
C GLU A 629 34.65 -1.75 -4.37
N ARG A 630 34.04 -0.57 -4.17
CA ARG A 630 34.63 0.55 -3.42
C ARG A 630 34.74 0.25 -1.92
N LEU A 631 33.76 -0.44 -1.35
CA LEU A 631 33.75 -0.81 0.07
C LEU A 631 34.74 -1.93 0.38
N ARG A 632 34.88 -2.91 -0.52
CA ARG A 632 35.89 -3.98 -0.43
C ARG A 632 37.30 -3.42 -0.50
N ASP A 633 37.56 -2.55 -1.48
CA ASP A 633 38.84 -1.88 -1.68
C ASP A 633 40.02 -2.88 -1.62
N ALA A 634 39.96 -3.87 -2.53
CA ALA A 634 41.02 -4.88 -2.62
C ALA A 634 42.17 -4.39 -3.49
N PRO A 635 43.43 -4.53 -3.03
CA PRO A 635 44.59 -4.13 -3.80
C PRO A 635 44.79 -5.03 -5.02
N ALA A 636 45.56 -4.54 -6.00
CA ALA A 636 45.95 -5.34 -7.17
C ALA A 636 46.86 -6.53 -6.80
N ARG A 637 47.55 -6.44 -5.66
CA ARG A 637 48.41 -7.46 -5.05
C ARG A 637 48.30 -7.34 -3.53
N TYR A 638 48.21 -8.47 -2.84
CA TYR A 638 48.22 -8.51 -1.38
C TYR A 638 49.64 -8.46 -0.83
N ASP A 639 49.82 -7.72 0.26
CA ASP A 639 51.12 -7.56 0.93
C ASP A 639 51.48 -8.73 1.87
N GLY A 640 50.57 -9.69 2.05
CA GLY A 640 50.72 -10.83 2.96
C GLY A 640 49.45 -11.68 2.99
N ALA A 641 49.51 -12.86 3.61
CA ALA A 641 48.34 -13.67 3.93
C ALA A 641 47.38 -12.94 4.89
N VAL A 642 47.92 -12.09 5.78
CA VAL A 642 47.14 -11.21 6.68
C VAL A 642 46.40 -10.13 5.90
N ASP A 643 47.01 -9.52 4.88
CA ASP A 643 46.37 -8.50 4.04
C ASP A 643 45.25 -9.12 3.16
N ARG A 644 45.48 -10.35 2.65
CA ARG A 644 44.42 -11.14 2.01
C ARG A 644 43.28 -11.44 2.99
N ALA A 645 43.59 -11.82 4.23
CA ALA A 645 42.59 -12.06 5.27
C ALA A 645 41.79 -10.80 5.61
N ARG A 646 42.42 -9.63 5.65
CA ARG A 646 41.72 -8.34 5.82
C ARG A 646 40.65 -8.16 4.75
N VAL A 647 41.01 -8.36 3.48
CA VAL A 647 40.05 -8.23 2.38
C VAL A 647 38.99 -9.33 2.40
N ALA A 648 39.34 -10.56 2.76
CA ALA A 648 38.37 -11.63 2.96
C ALA A 648 37.34 -11.28 4.06
N ALA A 649 37.79 -10.70 5.18
CA ALA A 649 36.91 -10.24 6.25
C ALA A 649 36.00 -9.09 5.82
N ARG A 650 36.50 -8.16 4.99
CA ARG A 650 35.65 -7.11 4.36
C ARG A 650 34.58 -7.72 3.46
N VAL A 651 34.92 -8.72 2.65
CA VAL A 651 33.95 -9.42 1.78
C VAL A 651 32.90 -10.14 2.62
N ALA A 652 33.32 -10.93 3.61
CA ALA A 652 32.43 -11.63 4.53
C ALA A 652 31.48 -10.67 5.25
N TYR A 653 31.96 -9.48 5.64
CA TYR A 653 31.13 -8.45 6.25
C TYR A 653 30.06 -7.92 5.30
N LEU A 654 30.44 -7.55 4.07
CA LEU A 654 29.50 -7.04 3.08
C LEU A 654 28.46 -8.09 2.69
N ASP A 655 28.87 -9.35 2.51
CA ASP A 655 27.95 -10.45 2.22
C ASP A 655 27.00 -10.72 3.39
N ALA A 656 27.49 -10.66 4.63
CA ALA A 656 26.64 -10.80 5.82
C ALA A 656 25.63 -9.64 5.97
N VAL A 657 26.01 -8.40 5.60
CA VAL A 657 25.08 -7.26 5.59
C VAL A 657 23.98 -7.47 4.55
N VAL A 658 24.35 -7.84 3.32
CA VAL A 658 23.41 -8.07 2.23
C VAL A 658 22.45 -9.21 2.58
N ALA A 659 22.96 -10.35 3.07
CA ALA A 659 22.12 -11.48 3.46
C ALA A 659 21.14 -11.12 4.57
N GLU A 660 21.55 -10.32 5.55
CA GLU A 660 20.66 -9.88 6.63
C GLU A 660 19.60 -8.88 6.12
N LEU A 661 19.94 -7.97 5.20
CA LEU A 661 18.97 -7.05 4.58
C LEU A 661 17.94 -7.79 3.72
N GLU A 662 18.35 -8.84 3.00
CA GLU A 662 17.43 -9.67 2.22
C GLU A 662 16.48 -10.45 3.12
N SER A 663 17.00 -11.06 4.20
CA SER A 663 16.17 -11.69 5.22
C SER A 663 15.17 -10.69 5.84
N ALA A 664 15.61 -9.46 6.12
CA ALA A 664 14.73 -8.42 6.66
C ALA A 664 13.67 -7.95 5.64
N ALA A 665 13.99 -7.97 4.34
CA ALA A 665 13.04 -7.66 3.28
C ALA A 665 11.94 -8.73 3.19
N GLU A 666 12.31 -10.02 3.25
CA GLU A 666 11.37 -11.15 3.26
C GLU A 666 10.47 -11.13 4.50
N ASP A 667 11.05 -10.89 5.69
CA ASP A 667 10.29 -10.77 6.94
C ASP A 667 9.29 -9.60 6.89
N ARG A 668 9.67 -8.48 6.27
CA ARG A 668 8.80 -7.32 6.09
C ARG A 668 7.65 -7.64 5.13
N GLU A 669 7.94 -8.27 3.99
CA GLU A 669 6.95 -8.61 2.96
C GLU A 669 5.86 -9.50 3.58
N ALA A 670 6.27 -10.58 4.26
CA ALA A 670 5.36 -11.47 4.98
C ALA A 670 4.55 -10.76 6.08
N ALA A 671 5.19 -9.87 6.85
CA ALA A 671 4.50 -9.10 7.89
C ALA A 671 3.47 -8.12 7.30
N THR A 672 3.78 -7.51 6.15
CA THR A 672 2.96 -6.49 5.51
C THR A 672 1.75 -7.11 4.82
N GLU A 673 1.94 -8.20 4.06
CA GLU A 673 0.83 -8.98 3.49
C GLU A 673 -0.12 -9.46 4.58
N GLY A 674 0.42 -10.03 5.65
CA GLY A 674 -0.40 -10.47 6.79
C GLY A 674 -1.19 -9.33 7.44
N VAL A 675 -0.68 -8.09 7.46
CA VAL A 675 -1.44 -6.93 7.97
C VAL A 675 -2.52 -6.50 6.98
N LEU A 676 -2.20 -6.38 5.70
CA LEU A 676 -3.14 -5.94 4.67
C LEU A 676 -4.30 -6.93 4.51
N ASP A 677 -4.02 -8.23 4.50
CA ASP A 677 -5.04 -9.28 4.47
C ASP A 677 -5.97 -9.18 5.67
N ARG A 678 -5.43 -9.03 6.88
CA ARG A 678 -6.23 -8.86 8.11
C ARG A 678 -7.04 -7.56 8.12
N VAL A 679 -6.55 -6.47 7.52
CA VAL A 679 -7.30 -5.20 7.39
C VAL A 679 -8.45 -5.37 6.39
N ASN A 680 -8.19 -6.00 5.25
CA ASN A 680 -9.22 -6.28 4.24
C ASN A 680 -10.30 -7.21 4.82
N ASP A 681 -9.91 -8.26 5.53
CA ASP A 681 -10.82 -9.21 6.19
C ASP A 681 -11.64 -8.57 7.34
N ALA A 682 -11.02 -7.68 8.13
CA ALA A 682 -11.67 -7.08 9.29
C ALA A 682 -12.76 -6.06 8.92
N PHE A 683 -12.67 -5.40 7.77
CA PHE A 683 -13.59 -4.33 7.37
C PHE A 683 -14.53 -4.69 6.21
N GLY A 684 -14.30 -5.80 5.48
CA GLY A 684 -15.23 -6.30 4.47
C GLY A 684 -15.49 -5.34 3.30
N GLY A 685 -14.46 -4.55 2.91
CA GLY A 685 -14.51 -3.52 1.87
C GLY A 685 -13.58 -3.78 0.67
N PRO A 686 -13.55 -2.88 -0.34
CA PRO A 686 -12.62 -2.99 -1.46
C PRO A 686 -11.15 -2.91 -1.00
N PRO A 687 -10.20 -3.49 -1.75
CA PRO A 687 -8.78 -3.48 -1.39
C PRO A 687 -8.26 -2.07 -1.17
N VAL A 688 -7.49 -1.86 -0.10
CA VAL A 688 -6.93 -0.55 0.28
C VAL A 688 -6.19 0.15 -0.88
N GLY A 689 -5.43 -0.61 -1.67
CA GLY A 689 -4.72 -0.08 -2.84
C GLY A 689 -5.65 0.51 -3.90
N GLU A 690 -6.80 -0.11 -4.18
CA GLU A 690 -7.79 0.41 -5.13
C GLU A 690 -8.48 1.67 -4.60
N VAL A 691 -8.75 1.72 -3.29
CA VAL A 691 -9.33 2.91 -2.64
C VAL A 691 -8.38 4.11 -2.76
N ILE A 692 -7.08 3.90 -2.57
CA ILE A 692 -6.05 4.96 -2.73
C ILE A 692 -5.95 5.41 -4.19
N ALA A 693 -5.92 4.49 -5.16
CA ALA A 693 -5.92 4.84 -6.58
C ALA A 693 -7.18 5.62 -6.99
N SER A 694 -8.34 5.28 -6.43
CA SER A 694 -9.61 5.94 -6.75
C SER A 694 -9.65 7.45 -6.42
N ARG A 695 -8.86 7.88 -5.41
CA ARG A 695 -8.73 9.29 -5.01
C ARG A 695 -8.19 10.16 -6.14
N GLU A 696 -7.19 9.70 -6.88
CA GLU A 696 -6.56 10.51 -7.94
C GLU A 696 -7.55 10.80 -9.08
N ALA A 697 -8.46 9.85 -9.33
CA ALA A 697 -9.52 9.97 -10.32
C ALA A 697 -10.73 10.80 -9.84
N ALA A 698 -10.71 11.38 -8.63
CA ALA A 698 -11.75 12.27 -8.13
C ALA A 698 -11.61 13.73 -8.62
N ARG A 699 -10.48 14.05 -9.27
CA ARG A 699 -10.00 15.42 -9.51
C ARG A 699 -10.69 16.19 -10.64
N ASP A 700 -11.55 15.58 -11.46
CA ASP A 700 -12.21 16.34 -12.53
C ASP A 700 -13.54 15.69 -12.99
N PRO A 701 -14.67 15.95 -12.31
CA PRO A 701 -15.96 15.64 -12.88
C PRO A 701 -16.34 16.74 -13.87
N GLY A 702 -16.14 16.46 -15.16
CA GLY A 702 -16.56 17.38 -16.22
C GLY A 702 -18.02 17.83 -16.07
N THR A 703 -18.25 19.13 -16.26
CA THR A 703 -19.59 19.73 -16.16
C THR A 703 -20.45 19.34 -17.36
N TYR A 704 -21.62 18.76 -17.11
CA TYR A 704 -22.61 18.48 -18.15
C TYR A 704 -23.62 19.63 -18.21
N ALA A 705 -23.53 20.48 -19.25
CA ALA A 705 -24.58 21.44 -19.59
C ALA A 705 -25.66 20.78 -20.46
N VAL A 706 -26.93 21.09 -20.20
CA VAL A 706 -28.08 20.46 -20.88
C VAL A 706 -28.81 21.48 -21.74
N GLY A 707 -28.96 21.17 -23.03
CA GLY A 707 -30.12 21.52 -23.86
C GLY A 707 -30.27 22.98 -24.31
N GLY A 708 -29.73 23.33 -25.48
CA GLY A 708 -29.96 24.64 -26.14
C GLY A 708 -31.01 24.66 -27.27
N GLY A 709 -31.61 23.52 -27.63
CA GLY A 709 -32.35 23.36 -28.92
C GLY A 709 -33.84 22.98 -28.84
N GLY A 710 -34.49 23.10 -27.67
CA GLY A 710 -35.87 22.65 -27.44
C GLY A 710 -36.96 23.73 -27.51
N PRO A 711 -38.25 23.38 -27.69
CA PRO A 711 -39.38 24.33 -27.71
C PRO A 711 -39.64 25.01 -26.35
N GLY A 712 -38.96 24.57 -25.28
CA GLY A 712 -38.98 25.19 -23.94
C GLY A 712 -37.73 26.02 -23.62
N GLY A 713 -36.77 26.15 -24.55
CA GLY A 713 -35.48 26.82 -24.28
C GLY A 713 -34.56 26.00 -23.36
N ALA A 714 -33.49 26.64 -22.88
CA ALA A 714 -32.56 26.02 -21.93
C ALA A 714 -33.18 25.92 -20.54
N VAL A 715 -33.24 24.70 -20.00
CA VAL A 715 -33.76 24.42 -18.66
C VAL A 715 -32.60 24.24 -17.71
N THR A 716 -32.54 25.08 -16.68
CA THR A 716 -31.61 24.97 -15.57
C THR A 716 -32.34 24.37 -14.38
N PHE A 717 -31.78 23.30 -13.81
CA PHE A 717 -32.28 22.72 -12.58
C PHE A 717 -31.52 23.29 -11.39
N ALA A 718 -32.21 23.60 -10.32
CA ALA A 718 -31.65 24.04 -9.05
C ALA A 718 -32.09 23.05 -7.95
N PRO A 719 -31.16 22.27 -7.37
CA PRO A 719 -31.48 21.38 -6.27
C PRO A 719 -31.65 22.17 -4.97
N GLU A 720 -32.58 21.74 -4.13
CA GLU A 720 -32.92 22.32 -2.83
C GLU A 720 -33.24 21.20 -1.85
N GLY A 721 -32.27 20.86 -1.01
CA GLY A 721 -32.43 19.90 0.07
C GLY A 721 -32.92 20.60 1.34
N SER A 722 -33.71 19.90 2.14
CA SER A 722 -34.17 20.39 3.43
C SER A 722 -33.80 19.38 4.53
N PRO A 723 -32.78 19.67 5.36
CA PRO A 723 -31.88 20.82 5.29
C PRO A 723 -30.85 20.68 4.13
N GLY A 724 -30.36 21.80 3.60
CA GLY A 724 -29.37 21.78 2.50
C GLY A 724 -28.04 21.14 2.90
N TYR A 725 -27.55 21.47 4.10
CA TYR A 725 -26.44 20.79 4.78
C TYR A 725 -27.01 19.75 5.75
N LEU A 726 -26.51 18.51 5.72
CA LEU A 726 -26.94 17.41 6.59
C LEU A 726 -26.02 17.32 7.82
N PRO A 727 -26.39 17.90 8.98
CA PRO A 727 -25.63 17.76 10.21
C PRO A 727 -25.83 16.36 10.85
N ARG A 728 -24.82 15.88 11.58
CA ARG A 728 -24.95 14.67 12.44
C ARG A 728 -25.71 14.91 13.74
N THR A 729 -25.92 16.18 14.08
CA THR A 729 -26.61 16.64 15.27
C THR A 729 -28.12 16.71 15.03
N ALA A 730 -28.89 16.68 16.11
CA ALA A 730 -30.35 16.82 16.06
C ALA A 730 -30.75 18.17 15.43
N VAL A 731 -31.73 18.12 14.54
CA VAL A 731 -32.37 19.29 13.91
C VAL A 731 -33.84 19.30 14.30
N ASP A 732 -34.33 20.47 14.69
CA ASP A 732 -35.75 20.69 14.97
C ASP A 732 -36.57 20.61 13.68
N GLY A 733 -37.59 19.76 13.63
CA GLY A 733 -38.46 19.57 12.48
C GLY A 733 -39.24 20.82 12.10
N GLU A 734 -39.50 21.74 13.05
CA GLU A 734 -40.10 23.03 12.72
C GLU A 734 -39.25 23.88 11.75
N ARG A 735 -37.95 23.57 11.65
CA ARG A 735 -36.98 24.25 10.76
C ARG A 735 -36.70 23.49 9.47
N VAL A 736 -37.31 22.31 9.28
CA VAL A 736 -37.02 21.39 8.18
C VAL A 736 -38.33 21.02 7.49
N ALA A 737 -38.49 21.42 6.23
CA ALA A 737 -39.60 20.97 5.42
C ALA A 737 -39.55 19.43 5.24
N GLY A 738 -40.70 18.78 5.30
CA GLY A 738 -40.84 17.31 5.25
C GLY A 738 -40.79 16.60 6.62
N VAL A 739 -40.79 17.34 7.74
CA VAL A 739 -40.79 16.76 9.10
C VAL A 739 -41.91 17.37 9.95
N ASP A 740 -42.75 16.53 10.55
CA ASP A 740 -43.92 16.95 11.35
C ASP A 740 -43.53 17.34 12.79
N GLY A 741 -42.91 18.51 12.99
CA GLY A 741 -42.65 19.10 14.32
C GLY A 741 -41.82 18.22 15.29
N THR A 742 -41.22 17.13 14.79
CA THR A 742 -40.38 16.19 15.53
C THR A 742 -38.91 16.49 15.25
N THR A 743 -38.00 16.01 16.11
CA THR A 743 -36.56 16.15 15.86
C THR A 743 -36.08 15.13 14.83
N THR A 744 -35.23 15.53 13.88
CA THR A 744 -34.60 14.65 12.88
C THR A 744 -33.07 14.65 12.98
N ARG A 745 -32.43 13.55 12.56
CA ARG A 745 -30.97 13.40 12.42
C ARG A 745 -30.63 13.06 10.96
N PRO A 746 -30.40 14.06 10.10
CA PRO A 746 -30.30 13.84 8.66
C PRO A 746 -29.02 13.10 8.22
N LEU A 747 -27.99 13.07 9.07
CA LEU A 747 -26.75 12.32 8.82
C LEU A 747 -26.38 11.44 10.02
N ALA A 748 -26.02 10.20 9.74
CA ALA A 748 -25.41 9.28 10.68
C ALA A 748 -24.02 8.87 10.18
N ALA A 749 -23.03 8.90 11.06
CA ALA A 749 -21.66 8.49 10.75
C ALA A 749 -21.14 7.51 11.81
N ARG A 750 -20.34 6.56 11.33
CA ARG A 750 -19.56 5.64 12.15
C ARG A 750 -18.13 5.66 11.64
N ASN A 751 -17.20 5.85 12.55
CA ASN A 751 -15.77 5.83 12.27
C ASN A 751 -15.10 4.83 13.21
N VAL A 752 -14.53 3.77 12.65
CA VAL A 752 -13.82 2.73 13.40
C VAL A 752 -12.34 2.86 13.10
N ASN A 753 -11.56 3.23 14.10
CA ASN A 753 -10.10 3.20 14.03
C ASN A 753 -9.58 1.78 14.28
N TYR A 754 -8.57 1.37 13.51
CA TYR A 754 -8.00 0.02 13.60
C TYR A 754 -7.10 -0.15 14.84
N VAL A 755 -6.26 0.84 15.17
CA VAL A 755 -5.33 0.83 16.31
C VAL A 755 -5.48 2.07 17.19
N THR A 756 -6.22 1.96 18.31
CA THR A 756 -6.44 3.04 19.28
C THR A 756 -5.63 2.92 20.56
N LEU A 757 -5.39 4.07 21.21
CA LEU A 757 -4.93 4.14 22.60
C LEU A 757 -5.99 4.80 23.48
N PRO A 758 -6.32 4.26 24.68
CA PRO A 758 -5.72 3.06 25.27
C PRO A 758 -6.34 1.77 24.71
N TYR A 759 -5.58 0.69 24.74
CA TYR A 759 -6.02 -0.63 24.23
C TYR A 759 -7.12 -1.28 25.10
N GLY A 760 -7.62 -0.57 26.12
CA GLY A 760 -8.44 -1.10 27.21
C GLY A 760 -9.92 -1.38 26.90
N ASP A 761 -10.51 -0.82 25.84
CA ASP A 761 -11.95 -0.98 25.58
C ASP A 761 -12.32 -2.27 24.83
N VAL A 762 -11.36 -3.16 24.57
CA VAL A 762 -11.61 -4.42 23.87
C VAL A 762 -11.69 -5.58 24.87
N SER A 763 -12.90 -5.82 25.39
CA SER A 763 -13.24 -7.12 26.00
C SER A 763 -13.86 -8.11 24.99
N GLY A 764 -13.85 -7.79 23.68
CA GLY A 764 -14.48 -8.62 22.65
C GLY A 764 -13.53 -9.12 21.55
N GLY A 765 -13.15 -10.39 21.63
CA GLY A 765 -12.97 -11.38 20.53
C GLY A 765 -12.09 -11.13 19.30
N ILE A 766 -11.81 -9.89 18.90
CA ILE A 766 -11.22 -9.53 17.61
C ILE A 766 -9.75 -9.10 17.76
N ALA A 767 -9.37 -8.37 18.83
CA ALA A 767 -7.97 -8.01 19.08
C ALA A 767 -7.06 -9.25 19.27
N ASN A 768 -7.52 -10.26 20.01
CA ASN A 768 -6.81 -11.54 20.21
C ASN A 768 -6.66 -12.37 18.93
N ARG A 769 -7.53 -12.18 17.94
CA ARG A 769 -7.50 -12.93 16.67
C ARG A 769 -6.57 -12.27 15.65
N ILE A 770 -6.25 -10.99 15.84
CA ILE A 770 -5.58 -10.16 14.85
C ILE A 770 -4.09 -9.99 15.11
N LEU A 771 -3.60 -9.77 16.33
CA LEU A 771 -2.20 -9.33 16.52
C LEU A 771 -1.19 -10.42 16.88
N GLY A 772 -1.62 -11.61 17.34
CA GLY A 772 -0.68 -12.69 17.70
C GLY A 772 0.36 -12.34 18.79
N THR A 773 0.30 -11.13 19.37
CA THR A 773 1.18 -10.67 20.44
C THR A 773 0.31 -9.99 21.49
N ASP A 774 0.40 -10.51 22.71
CA ASP A 774 -0.27 -10.01 23.91
C ASP A 774 -0.06 -8.49 24.10
N ASP A 775 -1.08 -7.81 24.63
CA ASP A 775 -1.20 -6.37 24.94
C ASP A 775 0.06 -5.74 25.60
N THR A 776 1.15 -5.53 24.86
CA THR A 776 2.45 -5.13 25.42
C THR A 776 3.18 -4.12 24.51
N VAL A 777 3.88 -3.17 25.12
CA VAL A 777 4.68 -2.13 24.46
C VAL A 777 6.17 -2.29 24.73
N ARG A 778 7.01 -1.74 23.83
CA ARG A 778 8.48 -1.76 23.99
C ARG A 778 8.93 -0.94 25.21
N ILE A 779 10.01 -1.39 25.85
CA ILE A 779 10.55 -0.78 27.07
C ILE A 779 10.87 0.72 26.94
N GLY A 780 11.37 1.17 25.78
CA GLY A 780 11.64 2.59 25.53
C GLY A 780 10.37 3.44 25.46
N VAL A 781 9.24 2.88 24.99
CA VAL A 781 7.94 3.57 24.99
C VAL A 781 7.42 3.70 26.42
N ALA A 782 7.49 2.62 27.21
CA ALA A 782 7.16 2.66 28.63
C ALA A 782 8.05 3.64 29.42
N GLY A 783 9.34 3.75 29.05
CA GLY A 783 10.27 4.74 29.60
C GLY A 783 9.84 6.18 29.35
N ARG A 784 9.41 6.52 28.12
CA ARG A 784 8.87 7.86 27.81
C ARG A 784 7.58 8.16 28.55
N ALA A 785 6.70 7.17 28.74
CA ALA A 785 5.49 7.34 29.54
C ALA A 785 5.82 7.63 31.02
N LEU A 786 6.87 7.00 31.57
CA LEU A 786 7.37 7.34 32.91
C LEU A 786 7.90 8.78 32.99
N LEU A 787 8.69 9.22 32.00
CA LEU A 787 9.19 10.59 31.96
C LEU A 787 8.06 11.62 31.86
N ALA A 788 7.03 11.33 31.06
CA ALA A 788 5.85 12.20 30.96
C ALA A 788 5.07 12.28 32.28
N ALA A 789 4.95 11.16 33.01
CA ALA A 789 4.33 11.13 34.32
C ALA A 789 5.14 11.90 35.37
N ASP A 790 6.47 11.76 35.36
CA ASP A 790 7.37 12.51 36.23
C ASP A 790 7.27 14.01 35.99
N GLU A 791 7.22 14.44 34.73
CA GLU A 791 7.01 15.84 34.36
C GLU A 791 5.62 16.35 34.79
N ALA A 792 4.55 15.55 34.62
CA ALA A 792 3.20 15.91 35.05
C ALA A 792 3.09 16.06 36.58
N LEU A 793 3.77 15.18 37.33
CA LEU A 793 3.87 15.24 38.79
C LEU A 793 4.76 16.38 39.31
N ALA A 794 5.73 16.85 38.51
CA ALA A 794 6.54 18.02 38.83
C ALA A 794 5.81 19.34 38.53
N ALA A 795 4.95 19.35 37.51
CA ALA A 795 4.25 20.55 37.04
C ALA A 795 2.96 20.89 37.81
N ALA A 796 2.44 19.97 38.61
CA ALA A 796 1.25 20.14 39.44
C ALA A 796 1.38 19.30 40.71
N ASP A 797 0.65 19.66 41.78
CA ASP A 797 0.44 18.77 42.93
C ASP A 797 -0.44 17.59 42.49
N GLY A 798 0.12 16.66 41.72
CA GLY A 798 -0.62 15.59 41.06
C GLY A 798 -1.36 14.69 42.05
N GLY A 799 -2.50 14.15 41.63
CA GLY A 799 -3.36 13.29 42.46
C GLY A 799 -2.68 11.96 42.84
N ASP A 800 -3.16 11.34 43.92
CA ASP A 800 -2.62 10.09 44.44
C ASP A 800 -2.68 8.93 43.43
N ASP A 801 -3.64 8.98 42.50
CA ASP A 801 -3.83 7.98 41.43
C ASP A 801 -2.65 7.98 40.44
N LEU A 802 -2.23 9.15 39.91
CA LEU A 802 -1.08 9.22 39.00
C LEU A 802 0.21 8.73 39.69
N ARG A 803 0.37 9.00 40.99
CA ARG A 803 1.52 8.47 41.77
C ARG A 803 1.44 6.95 41.93
N ALA A 804 0.25 6.37 42.01
CA ALA A 804 0.06 4.93 42.04
C ALA A 804 0.39 4.31 40.67
N ASP A 805 -0.16 4.85 39.59
CA ASP A 805 0.03 4.35 38.22
C ASP A 805 1.50 4.45 37.80
N ARG A 806 2.14 5.61 38.03
CA ARG A 806 3.57 5.81 37.78
C ARG A 806 4.42 4.80 38.55
N ARG A 807 4.09 4.49 39.82
CA ARG A 807 4.82 3.48 40.61
C ARG A 807 4.64 2.07 40.03
N ALA A 808 3.42 1.72 39.60
CA ALA A 808 3.15 0.44 38.96
C ALA A 808 3.93 0.29 37.65
N LEU A 809 3.90 1.31 36.79
CA LEU A 809 4.66 1.34 35.54
C LEU A 809 6.17 1.27 35.80
N ALA A 810 6.69 2.03 36.77
CA ALA A 810 8.10 2.03 37.13
C ALA A 810 8.57 0.64 37.59
N GLY A 811 7.74 -0.08 38.35
CA GLY A 811 8.03 -1.46 38.75
C GLY A 811 8.11 -2.43 37.57
N ARG A 812 7.30 -2.24 36.52
CA ARG A 812 7.35 -3.06 35.29
C ARG A 812 8.57 -2.74 34.44
N VAL A 813 8.90 -1.46 34.29
CA VAL A 813 10.10 -1.02 33.57
C VAL A 813 11.37 -1.51 34.28
N ASP A 814 11.46 -1.40 35.62
CA ASP A 814 12.59 -1.94 36.39
C ASP A 814 12.75 -3.46 36.20
N ALA A 815 11.65 -4.22 36.29
CA ALA A 815 11.68 -5.66 36.06
C ALA A 815 12.16 -6.03 34.64
N SER A 816 11.80 -5.22 33.65
CA SER A 816 12.20 -5.41 32.26
C SER A 816 13.68 -5.06 32.05
N LEU A 817 14.15 -3.94 32.62
CA LEU A 817 15.56 -3.54 32.61
C LEU A 817 16.46 -4.60 33.25
N ARG A 818 16.03 -5.23 34.37
CA ARG A 818 16.77 -6.33 35.00
C ARG A 818 16.91 -7.56 34.10
N ARG A 819 15.93 -7.82 33.22
CA ARG A 819 16.02 -8.92 32.25
C ARG A 819 17.03 -8.59 31.14
N VAL A 820 16.98 -7.36 30.64
CA VAL A 820 18.00 -6.84 29.70
C VAL A 820 19.40 -6.93 30.32
N ASP A 821 19.58 -6.46 31.56
CA ASP A 821 20.85 -6.59 32.29
C ASP A 821 21.29 -8.04 32.46
N GLY A 822 20.34 -8.95 32.73
CA GLY A 822 20.62 -10.39 32.84
C GLY A 822 21.20 -10.96 31.55
N ALA A 823 20.62 -10.59 30.39
CA ALA A 823 21.11 -11.02 29.09
C ALA A 823 22.44 -10.36 28.72
N LEU A 824 22.60 -9.05 28.97
CA LEU A 824 23.88 -8.37 28.79
C LEU A 824 24.97 -8.97 29.68
N ALA A 825 24.65 -9.33 30.93
CA ALA A 825 25.56 -10.01 31.83
C ALA A 825 25.94 -11.42 31.34
N ALA A 826 25.01 -12.14 30.69
CA ALA A 826 25.27 -13.44 30.08
C ALA A 826 26.21 -13.30 28.86
N ARG A 827 25.97 -12.31 27.99
CA ARG A 827 26.89 -12.02 26.87
C ARG A 827 28.26 -11.53 27.32
N LEU A 828 28.31 -10.70 28.35
CA LEU A 828 29.58 -10.34 29.00
C LEU A 828 30.29 -11.58 29.58
N ALA A 829 29.56 -12.59 30.06
CA ALA A 829 30.17 -13.83 30.57
C ALA A 829 30.77 -14.69 29.47
N GLU A 830 30.13 -14.72 28.31
CA GLU A 830 30.58 -15.47 27.14
C GLU A 830 31.82 -14.84 26.49
N ARG A 831 31.86 -13.51 26.46
CA ARG A 831 32.85 -12.76 25.67
C ARG A 831 33.98 -12.12 26.48
N THR A 832 33.94 -12.23 27.81
CA THR A 832 34.95 -11.63 28.69
C THR A 832 35.26 -12.55 29.88
N ASP A 833 36.49 -12.44 30.41
CA ASP A 833 36.90 -13.15 31.62
C ASP A 833 36.43 -12.47 32.92
N LEU A 834 35.51 -11.49 32.83
CA LEU A 834 35.01 -10.77 33.99
C LEU A 834 34.26 -11.73 34.92
N SER A 835 34.57 -11.74 36.22
CA SER A 835 33.81 -12.51 37.19
C SER A 835 32.36 -12.00 37.29
N ARG A 836 31.45 -12.84 37.80
CA ARG A 836 30.03 -12.45 38.00
C ARG A 836 29.88 -11.14 38.76
N ALA A 837 30.70 -10.93 39.80
CA ALA A 837 30.69 -9.70 40.60
C ALA A 837 31.13 -8.47 39.78
N ARG A 838 32.17 -8.61 38.93
CA ARG A 838 32.65 -7.53 38.07
C ARG A 838 31.68 -7.19 36.94
N ARG A 839 31.06 -8.19 36.30
CA ARG A 839 30.03 -7.97 35.27
C ARG A 839 28.85 -7.19 35.83
N LYS A 840 28.42 -7.54 37.04
CA LYS A 840 27.39 -6.79 37.76
C LYS A 840 27.84 -5.36 38.07
N ALA A 841 29.05 -5.17 38.58
CA ALA A 841 29.59 -3.84 38.87
C ALA A 841 29.65 -2.93 37.62
N VAL A 842 29.97 -3.49 36.45
CA VAL A 842 29.95 -2.76 35.17
C VAL A 842 28.53 -2.29 34.82
N LEU A 843 27.54 -3.19 34.87
CA LEU A 843 26.15 -2.84 34.58
C LEU A 843 25.58 -1.84 35.58
N ASP A 844 25.88 -2.01 36.87
CA ASP A 844 25.46 -1.12 37.95
C ASP A 844 26.10 0.27 37.80
N ALA A 845 27.39 0.35 37.43
CA ALA A 845 28.09 1.61 37.20
C ALA A 845 27.48 2.41 36.04
N VAL A 846 27.23 1.76 34.89
CA VAL A 846 26.60 2.42 33.74
C VAL A 846 25.14 2.78 34.03
N ALA A 847 24.40 1.93 34.75
CA ALA A 847 23.03 2.22 35.14
C ALA A 847 22.93 3.46 36.04
N ALA A 848 23.94 3.71 36.88
CA ALA A 848 24.00 4.86 37.79
C ALA A 848 24.28 6.20 37.09
N GLU A 849 24.64 6.21 35.80
CA GLU A 849 24.85 7.42 35.01
C GLU A 849 23.54 8.07 34.52
N TYR A 850 22.39 7.40 34.66
CA TYR A 850 21.08 7.88 34.23
C TYR A 850 20.29 8.40 35.42
N ASP A 851 19.62 9.55 35.28
CA ASP A 851 18.94 10.23 36.38
C ASP A 851 17.62 9.53 36.76
N SER A 852 17.06 8.71 35.85
CA SER A 852 15.84 7.94 36.11
C SER A 852 15.75 6.60 35.36
N LEU A 853 14.86 5.72 35.84
CA LEU A 853 14.49 4.49 35.14
C LEU A 853 13.90 4.76 33.73
N GLY A 854 13.20 5.89 33.58
CA GLY A 854 12.62 6.31 32.30
C GLY A 854 13.69 6.61 31.27
N GLU A 855 14.69 7.41 31.63
CA GLU A 855 15.84 7.73 30.76
C GLU A 855 16.62 6.48 30.38
N ARG A 856 16.91 5.61 31.35
CA ARG A 856 17.62 4.36 31.09
C ARG A 856 16.84 3.44 30.15
N ALA A 857 15.52 3.34 30.31
CA ALA A 857 14.66 2.56 29.42
C ALA A 857 14.65 3.11 27.99
N VAL A 858 14.68 4.44 27.84
CA VAL A 858 14.85 5.10 26.53
C VAL A 858 16.22 4.78 25.94
N ALA A 859 17.30 4.92 26.72
CA ALA A 859 18.66 4.61 26.28
C ALA A 859 18.86 3.14 25.87
N VAL A 860 18.14 2.20 26.49
CA VAL A 860 18.08 0.79 26.04
C VAL A 860 17.36 0.68 24.69
N GLY A 861 16.22 1.36 24.53
CA GLY A 861 15.47 1.39 23.29
C GLY A 861 16.24 2.00 22.12
N ASP A 862 17.03 3.04 22.40
CA ASP A 862 17.81 3.78 21.41
C ASP A 862 19.21 3.15 21.17
N GLY A 863 19.59 2.15 21.97
CA GLY A 863 20.85 1.41 21.82
C GLY A 863 22.09 2.10 22.42
N GLU A 864 21.90 3.19 23.18
CA GLU A 864 22.97 3.90 23.88
C GLU A 864 23.49 3.10 25.09
N TYR A 865 22.58 2.51 25.87
CA TYR A 865 22.92 1.73 27.06
C TYR A 865 23.96 0.61 26.79
N PRO A 866 23.77 -0.29 25.80
CA PRO A 866 24.75 -1.35 25.51
C PRO A 866 26.13 -0.83 25.06
N ASN A 867 26.21 0.36 24.45
CA ASN A 867 27.50 0.97 24.08
C ASN A 867 28.30 1.39 25.30
N ARG A 868 27.65 2.04 26.26
CA ARG A 868 28.29 2.44 27.51
C ARG A 868 28.72 1.22 28.32
N VAL A 869 27.89 0.16 28.35
CA VAL A 869 28.25 -1.14 28.96
C VAL A 869 29.47 -1.78 28.30
N ALA A 870 29.55 -1.77 26.96
CA ALA A 870 30.72 -2.30 26.26
C ALA A 870 32.01 -1.53 26.58
N ALA A 871 31.93 -0.19 26.59
CA ALA A 871 33.07 0.68 26.91
C ALA A 871 33.55 0.47 28.36
N GLU A 872 32.63 0.37 29.31
CA GLU A 872 32.95 0.15 30.71
C GLU A 872 33.50 -1.27 30.96
N ALA A 873 32.90 -2.30 30.34
CA ALA A 873 33.41 -3.67 30.38
C ALA A 873 34.84 -3.76 29.83
N ALA A 874 35.10 -3.07 28.73
CA ALA A 874 36.42 -2.99 28.11
C ALA A 874 37.45 -2.24 28.97
N ARG A 875 37.02 -1.29 29.80
CA ARG A 875 37.89 -0.56 30.74
C ARG A 875 38.28 -1.40 31.95
N VAL A 876 37.35 -2.24 32.43
CA VAL A 876 37.53 -3.05 33.66
C VAL A 876 38.11 -4.44 33.38
N GLY A 877 37.93 -4.97 32.17
CA GLY A 877 38.42 -6.28 31.74
C GLY A 877 39.73 -6.24 30.95
N SER A 878 40.37 -7.39 30.83
CA SER A 878 41.50 -7.63 29.92
C SER A 878 40.99 -8.21 28.60
N LEU A 879 40.57 -7.34 27.67
CA LEU A 879 40.16 -7.74 26.33
C LEU A 879 41.22 -7.33 25.30
N SER A 880 41.42 -8.17 24.29
CA SER A 880 42.15 -7.78 23.07
C SER A 880 41.43 -6.63 22.37
N SER A 881 42.12 -5.91 21.47
CA SER A 881 41.46 -4.81 20.77
C SER A 881 40.33 -5.31 19.86
N ALA A 882 40.51 -6.48 19.24
CA ALA A 882 39.47 -7.18 18.49
C ALA A 882 38.28 -7.55 19.39
N GLY A 883 38.53 -8.11 20.58
CA GLY A 883 37.49 -8.49 21.53
C GLY A 883 36.65 -7.29 21.99
N ARG A 884 37.29 -6.13 22.24
CA ARG A 884 36.56 -4.89 22.60
C ARG A 884 35.64 -4.40 21.48
N ILE A 885 36.12 -4.42 20.24
CA ILE A 885 35.36 -3.98 19.07
C ILE A 885 34.16 -4.88 18.82
N GLY A 886 34.36 -6.21 18.88
CA GLY A 886 33.30 -7.19 18.72
C GLY A 886 32.25 -7.13 19.85
N LEU A 887 32.66 -6.83 21.08
CA LEU A 887 31.77 -6.79 22.24
C LEU A 887 30.64 -5.76 22.09
N ALA A 888 30.94 -4.56 21.57
CA ALA A 888 29.93 -3.51 21.40
C ALA A 888 28.83 -3.92 20.41
N ALA A 889 29.19 -4.56 19.30
CA ALA A 889 28.23 -5.07 18.32
C ALA A 889 27.33 -6.17 18.94
N HIS A 890 27.93 -7.10 19.69
CA HIS A 890 27.21 -8.18 20.38
C HIS A 890 26.21 -7.66 21.41
N LEU A 891 26.61 -6.70 22.25
CA LEU A 891 25.71 -6.14 23.27
C LEU A 891 24.56 -5.33 22.65
N ARG A 892 24.77 -4.66 21.50
CA ARG A 892 23.67 -3.98 20.77
C ARG A 892 22.66 -4.98 20.22
N VAL A 893 23.13 -6.05 19.56
CA VAL A 893 22.27 -7.10 19.02
C VAL A 893 21.49 -7.75 20.16
N GLU A 894 22.16 -8.13 21.25
CA GLU A 894 21.50 -8.77 22.39
C GLU A 894 20.46 -7.86 23.07
N ALA A 895 20.81 -6.59 23.34
CA ALA A 895 19.87 -5.64 23.93
C ALA A 895 18.60 -5.49 23.07
N ARG A 896 18.74 -5.39 21.75
CA ARG A 896 17.61 -5.28 20.82
C ARG A 896 16.79 -6.57 20.75
N THR A 897 17.45 -7.73 20.67
CA THR A 897 16.77 -9.03 20.65
C THR A 897 15.95 -9.24 21.92
N GLU A 898 16.51 -8.96 23.09
CA GLU A 898 15.83 -9.12 24.37
C GLU A 898 14.71 -8.10 24.56
N ALA A 899 14.93 -6.84 24.20
CA ALA A 899 13.89 -5.81 24.22
C ALA A 899 12.70 -6.15 23.29
N GLY A 900 12.90 -7.04 22.32
CA GLY A 900 11.86 -7.56 21.44
C GLY A 900 10.99 -8.67 22.04
N ARG A 901 11.45 -9.37 23.09
CA ARG A 901 10.74 -10.51 23.69
C ARG A 901 9.59 -10.06 24.60
N ASP A 902 8.49 -10.80 24.58
CA ASP A 902 7.28 -10.50 25.39
C ASP A 902 7.58 -10.41 26.89
N ALA A 903 8.55 -11.22 27.34
CA ALA A 903 9.10 -11.20 28.68
C ALA A 903 9.68 -9.82 29.12
N VAL A 904 10.11 -8.99 28.19
CA VAL A 904 10.73 -7.67 28.44
C VAL A 904 9.79 -6.52 28.04
N ARG A 905 8.76 -6.82 27.25
CA ARG A 905 7.72 -5.84 26.90
C ARG A 905 6.86 -5.53 28.12
N VAL A 906 6.37 -4.30 28.18
CA VAL A 906 5.57 -3.78 29.28
C VAL A 906 4.10 -3.86 28.91
N PRO A 907 3.22 -4.47 29.72
CA PRO A 907 1.80 -4.54 29.39
C PRO A 907 1.18 -3.15 29.19
N ALA A 908 0.44 -2.98 28.10
CA ALA A 908 -0.07 -1.69 27.64
C ALA A 908 -0.91 -0.98 28.71
N ARG A 909 -1.73 -1.72 29.47
CA ARG A 909 -2.56 -1.18 30.55
C ARG A 909 -1.81 -0.26 31.54
N PHE A 910 -0.58 -0.60 31.92
CA PHE A 910 0.20 0.20 32.88
C PHE A 910 0.69 1.51 32.28
N VAL A 911 0.91 1.52 30.96
CA VAL A 911 1.29 2.72 30.20
C VAL A 911 0.06 3.58 29.94
N ASP A 912 -1.06 2.95 29.61
CA ASP A 912 -2.34 3.57 29.31
C ASP A 912 -2.91 4.33 30.52
N GLU A 913 -3.01 3.68 31.68
CA GLU A 913 -3.46 4.29 32.95
C GLU A 913 -2.60 5.52 33.29
N THR A 914 -1.28 5.35 33.28
CA THR A 914 -0.31 6.40 33.57
C THR A 914 -0.43 7.59 32.59
N THR A 915 -0.61 7.31 31.30
CA THR A 915 -0.70 8.34 30.26
C THR A 915 -2.04 9.09 30.34
N ALA A 916 -3.14 8.38 30.55
CA ALA A 916 -4.46 8.97 30.73
C ALA A 916 -4.51 9.90 31.96
N ALA A 917 -3.96 9.46 33.10
CA ALA A 917 -3.86 10.27 34.30
C ALA A 917 -2.98 11.51 34.09
N SER A 918 -1.81 11.36 33.45
CA SER A 918 -0.92 12.48 33.10
C SER A 918 -1.60 13.51 32.19
N ARG A 919 -2.38 13.03 31.22
CA ARG A 919 -3.15 13.87 30.28
C ARG A 919 -4.29 14.61 30.97
N ALA A 920 -5.03 13.96 31.86
CA ALA A 920 -6.11 14.60 32.61
C ALA A 920 -5.62 15.80 33.43
N ILE A 921 -4.44 15.70 34.04
CA ILE A 921 -3.81 16.79 34.79
C ILE A 921 -3.39 17.93 33.85
N ARG A 922 -2.78 17.63 32.70
CA ARG A 922 -2.43 18.65 31.70
C ARG A 922 -3.66 19.35 31.12
N ARG A 923 -4.73 18.60 30.80
CA ARG A 923 -6.01 19.14 30.30
C ARG A 923 -6.60 20.15 31.28
N LYS A 924 -6.69 19.81 32.57
CA LYS A 924 -7.16 20.74 33.61
C LYS A 924 -6.32 22.02 33.69
N ARG A 925 -5.01 21.94 33.45
CA ARG A 925 -4.12 23.11 33.43
C ARG A 925 -4.33 24.00 32.20
N VAL A 926 -4.52 23.39 31.03
CA VAL A 926 -4.86 24.11 29.79
C VAL A 926 -6.21 24.81 29.96
N GLU A 927 -7.23 24.13 30.47
CA GLU A 927 -8.53 24.71 30.82
C GLU A 927 -8.38 25.87 31.82
N SER A 928 -7.62 25.68 32.91
CA SER A 928 -7.39 26.73 33.92
C SER A 928 -6.62 27.94 33.37
N ALA A 929 -5.68 27.73 32.45
CA ALA A 929 -4.91 28.80 31.81
C ALA A 929 -5.73 29.59 30.78
N ILE A 930 -6.76 28.97 30.22
CA ILE A 930 -7.76 29.57 29.31
C ILE A 930 -8.81 30.34 30.11
N GLU A 931 -9.32 29.78 31.20
CA GLU A 931 -10.28 30.46 32.09
C GLU A 931 -9.68 31.71 32.74
N GLY A 932 -8.38 31.68 33.08
CA GLY A 932 -7.66 32.85 33.59
C GLY A 932 -7.44 33.98 32.56
N ARG A 933 -7.70 33.76 31.27
CA ARG A 933 -7.47 34.74 30.18
C ARG A 933 -8.73 35.14 29.42
N ALA A 934 -9.92 34.84 29.93
CA ALA A 934 -11.18 35.15 29.28
C ALA A 934 -11.58 36.66 29.28
N ARG A 935 -10.63 37.61 29.14
CA ARG A 935 -10.99 39.04 29.07
C ARG A 935 -10.34 39.98 28.07
N LYS A 936 -9.45 39.58 27.15
CA LYS A 936 -9.19 40.29 25.86
C LYS A 936 -7.97 39.70 25.13
N ALA A 937 -8.04 39.75 23.80
CA ALA A 937 -7.02 39.42 22.79
C ALA A 937 -6.98 37.94 22.33
N VAL A 938 -7.62 37.69 21.18
CA VAL A 938 -7.67 36.40 20.44
C VAL A 938 -6.70 36.40 19.24
N ALA A 939 -5.68 37.26 19.22
CA ALA A 939 -4.65 37.21 18.19
C ALA A 939 -3.28 37.43 18.82
N SER A 940 -2.32 36.59 18.45
CA SER A 940 -0.92 36.51 18.91
C SER A 940 -0.66 35.74 20.23
N VAL A 941 -0.57 34.42 20.13
CA VAL A 941 0.28 33.62 21.02
C VAL A 941 1.55 33.26 20.23
N PRO A 942 2.75 33.70 20.66
CA PRO A 942 4.00 33.26 20.06
C PRO A 942 4.24 31.76 20.29
N ASP A 943 4.76 31.05 19.28
CA ASP A 943 5.07 29.60 19.29
C ASP A 943 5.91 29.13 20.51
N GLU A 944 6.64 30.03 21.17
CA GLU A 944 7.51 29.70 22.30
C GLU A 944 6.77 29.43 23.64
N ARG A 945 5.46 29.72 23.74
CA ARG A 945 4.69 29.56 24.99
C ARG A 945 3.61 28.47 24.95
N VAL A 946 3.43 27.81 23.80
CA VAL A 946 2.64 26.59 23.72
C VAL A 946 3.54 25.44 24.20
N PRO A 947 3.23 24.75 25.31
CA PRO A 947 4.06 23.64 25.77
C PRO A 947 4.14 22.60 24.65
N LYS A 948 5.36 22.39 24.12
CA LYS A 948 5.64 21.38 23.09
C LYS A 948 5.05 20.05 23.55
N PRO A 949 4.18 19.39 22.77
CA PRO A 949 3.65 18.10 23.17
C PRO A 949 4.81 17.12 23.32
N VAL A 950 4.86 16.47 24.47
CA VAL A 950 5.85 15.43 24.75
C VAL A 950 5.56 14.28 23.79
N ARG A 951 6.60 13.71 23.20
CA ARG A 951 6.52 12.52 22.33
C ARG A 951 5.96 11.34 23.14
N THR A 952 4.63 11.24 23.21
CA THR A 952 3.87 10.26 23.99
C THR A 952 3.75 8.92 23.27
N VAL A 953 3.24 7.92 23.99
CA VAL A 953 2.98 6.52 23.62
C VAL A 953 2.68 6.33 22.12
N GLY A 954 3.31 5.33 21.50
CA GLY A 954 3.16 5.05 20.07
C GLY A 954 1.73 4.62 19.70
N ALA A 955 1.06 5.40 18.86
CA ALA A 955 -0.18 5.09 18.18
C ALA A 955 0.10 4.42 16.83
N GLY A 956 -0.75 3.50 16.41
CA GLY A 956 -0.61 2.78 15.14
C GLY A 956 0.28 1.52 15.20
N LEU A 957 0.30 0.78 14.11
CA LEU A 957 0.98 -0.51 13.97
C LEU A 957 2.36 -0.32 13.34
N PRO A 958 3.46 -0.77 13.98
CA PRO A 958 4.77 -0.75 13.36
C PRO A 958 4.87 -1.78 12.22
N VAL A 959 5.23 -1.32 11.02
CA VAL A 959 5.51 -2.20 9.87
C VAL A 959 6.90 -2.82 10.04
N ALA A 960 6.99 -4.15 9.90
CA ALA A 960 8.13 -4.99 10.27
C ALA A 960 8.49 -4.86 11.77
N PRO A 961 7.71 -5.50 12.68
CA PRO A 961 7.90 -5.38 14.14
C PRO A 961 9.18 -6.05 14.66
N VAL A 962 10.03 -6.59 13.78
CA VAL A 962 11.32 -7.18 14.12
C VAL A 962 12.22 -6.08 14.71
N PRO A 963 12.81 -6.28 15.90
CA PRO A 963 13.68 -5.30 16.52
C PRO A 963 14.77 -4.84 15.55
N GLY A 964 14.85 -3.53 15.29
CA GLY A 964 15.86 -2.93 14.40
C GLY A 964 15.45 -2.80 12.94
N TYR A 965 14.27 -3.28 12.53
CA TYR A 965 13.75 -3.17 11.16
C TYR A 965 12.39 -2.44 11.03
N TRP A 966 12.03 -1.62 12.01
CA TRP A 966 10.83 -0.79 11.95
C TRP A 966 11.07 0.47 11.09
N VAL A 967 10.31 0.61 9.99
CA VAL A 967 10.46 1.75 9.04
C VAL A 967 9.32 2.74 9.11
N ALA A 968 8.10 2.26 9.34
CA ALA A 968 6.89 3.06 9.30
C ALA A 968 5.90 2.59 10.36
N THR A 969 5.02 3.48 10.75
CA THR A 969 3.86 3.20 11.60
C THR A 969 2.61 3.48 10.79
N VAL A 970 1.72 2.48 10.68
CA VAL A 970 0.50 2.59 9.88
C VAL A 970 -0.74 2.50 10.75
N ASN A 971 -1.80 3.20 10.37
CA ASN A 971 -3.12 3.02 10.97
C ASN A 971 -4.21 3.21 9.92
N ALA A 972 -5.37 2.62 10.17
CA ALA A 972 -6.49 2.61 9.25
C ALA A 972 -7.79 3.02 9.96
N TRP A 973 -8.69 3.66 9.22
CA TRP A 973 -10.03 4.04 9.65
C TRP A 973 -11.05 3.48 8.66
N HIS A 974 -12.04 2.76 9.15
CA HIS A 974 -13.24 2.39 8.40
C HIS A 974 -14.36 3.37 8.71
N VAL A 975 -14.80 4.07 7.69
CA VAL A 975 -15.81 5.12 7.79
C VAL A 975 -17.05 4.66 7.06
N GLU A 976 -18.19 4.70 7.75
CA GLU A 976 -19.51 4.45 7.19
C GLU A 976 -20.38 5.68 7.41
N VAL A 977 -21.14 6.04 6.38
CA VAL A 977 -22.00 7.22 6.39
C VAL A 977 -23.34 6.85 5.80
N ARG A 978 -24.40 7.24 6.50
CA ARG A 978 -25.78 7.14 6.04
C ARG A 978 -26.43 8.51 6.14
N GLY A 979 -27.19 8.91 5.14
CA GLY A 979 -27.90 10.18 5.16
C GLY A 979 -29.22 10.11 4.44
N GLU A 980 -30.12 11.01 4.83
CA GLU A 980 -31.46 11.12 4.27
C GLU A 980 -31.84 12.60 4.15
N TYR A 981 -32.44 12.97 3.02
CA TYR A 981 -33.14 14.24 2.86
C TYR A 981 -34.63 14.04 3.15
N PRO A 982 -35.17 14.58 4.27
CA PRO A 982 -36.61 14.57 4.54
C PRO A 982 -37.45 15.17 3.42
N ARG A 983 -36.91 16.19 2.75
CA ARG A 983 -37.47 16.72 1.51
C ARG A 983 -36.34 17.13 0.57
N PHE A 984 -36.39 16.66 -0.67
CA PHE A 984 -35.49 17.09 -1.74
C PHE A 984 -36.31 17.62 -2.92
N ALA A 985 -36.12 18.89 -3.26
CA ALA A 985 -36.80 19.53 -4.37
C ALA A 985 -35.82 19.86 -5.50
N LEU A 986 -36.30 19.74 -6.74
CA LEU A 986 -35.60 20.17 -7.93
C LEU A 986 -36.45 21.21 -8.67
N ARG A 987 -36.06 22.47 -8.54
CA ARG A 987 -36.73 23.58 -9.21
C ARG A 987 -36.18 23.73 -10.63
N ALA A 988 -37.03 24.12 -11.56
CA ALA A 988 -36.61 24.48 -12.90
C ALA A 988 -37.11 25.87 -13.28
N ASN A 989 -36.36 26.60 -14.10
CA ASN A 989 -36.71 27.92 -14.63
C ASN A 989 -37.82 27.89 -15.71
N VAL A 990 -38.74 26.91 -15.62
CA VAL A 990 -39.87 26.70 -16.51
C VAL A 990 -41.16 26.59 -15.71
N GLY A 991 -42.26 27.13 -16.24
CA GLY A 991 -43.55 27.19 -15.55
C GLY A 991 -44.40 28.38 -15.99
N THR A 992 -45.65 28.46 -15.55
CA THR A 992 -46.46 29.68 -15.68
C THR A 992 -46.11 30.65 -14.55
N PRO A 993 -46.22 31.98 -14.78
CA PRO A 993 -46.15 32.95 -13.69
C PRO A 993 -47.08 32.55 -12.53
N GLY A 994 -46.55 32.36 -11.33
CA GLY A 994 -47.29 31.93 -10.13
C GLY A 994 -47.33 30.41 -9.86
N ARG A 995 -46.82 29.55 -10.76
CA ARG A 995 -46.67 28.11 -10.52
C ARG A 995 -45.37 27.58 -11.17
N PRO A 996 -44.19 27.82 -10.55
CA PRO A 996 -42.92 27.31 -11.05
C PRO A 996 -42.91 25.77 -11.01
N PHE A 997 -42.12 25.15 -11.90
CA PHE A 997 -41.93 23.70 -11.86
C PHE A 997 -41.06 23.29 -10.66
N GLU A 998 -41.52 22.31 -9.91
CA GLU A 998 -40.81 21.69 -8.81
C GLU A 998 -41.06 20.18 -8.86
N TYR A 999 -39.98 19.39 -8.83
CA TYR A 999 -40.04 17.96 -8.58
C TYR A 999 -39.67 17.70 -7.13
N VAL A 1000 -40.49 17.00 -6.36
CA VAL A 1000 -40.35 16.88 -4.90
C VAL A 1000 -40.27 15.40 -4.49
N ARG A 1001 -39.15 14.99 -3.89
CA ARG A 1001 -39.04 13.73 -3.13
C ARG A 1001 -39.30 14.05 -1.67
N GLU A 1002 -40.53 13.85 -1.24
CA GLU A 1002 -40.98 13.98 0.15
C GLU A 1002 -41.71 12.67 0.50
N PRO A 1003 -41.32 11.96 1.58
CA PRO A 1003 -41.89 10.66 1.92
C PRO A 1003 -43.41 10.71 2.05
N GLY A 1004 -44.11 9.84 1.33
CA GLY A 1004 -45.57 9.83 1.39
C GLY A 1004 -46.22 8.76 0.53
N ALA A 1005 -47.38 8.27 0.99
CA ALA A 1005 -48.22 7.37 0.20
C ALA A 1005 -48.86 8.14 -0.96
N VAL A 1006 -48.92 7.49 -2.12
CA VAL A 1006 -49.46 8.07 -3.34
C VAL A 1006 -50.65 7.25 -3.80
N SER A 1007 -51.80 7.90 -3.96
CA SER A 1007 -53.03 7.30 -4.48
C SER A 1007 -53.66 8.13 -5.60
N VAL A 1008 -54.64 7.53 -6.29
CA VAL A 1008 -55.56 8.21 -7.21
C VAL A 1008 -56.98 7.86 -6.85
N ASP A 1009 -57.92 8.78 -7.05
CA ASP A 1009 -59.35 8.53 -6.85
C ASP A 1009 -59.99 8.08 -8.17
N VAL A 1010 -60.66 6.93 -8.13
CA VAL A 1010 -61.42 6.35 -9.25
C VAL A 1010 -62.87 6.19 -8.81
N ASN A 1011 -63.77 7.04 -9.32
CA ASN A 1011 -65.20 7.03 -8.99
C ASN A 1011 -65.53 7.00 -7.47
N GLY A 1012 -64.69 7.65 -6.65
CA GLY A 1012 -64.86 7.73 -5.20
C GLY A 1012 -64.17 6.62 -4.40
N GLU A 1013 -63.46 5.70 -5.06
CA GLU A 1013 -62.54 4.75 -4.44
C GLU A 1013 -61.10 5.25 -4.56
N SER A 1014 -60.37 5.35 -3.44
CA SER A 1014 -58.96 5.74 -3.46
C SER A 1014 -58.08 4.50 -3.65
N VAL A 1015 -57.35 4.44 -4.77
CA VAL A 1015 -56.49 3.31 -5.13
C VAL A 1015 -55.03 3.70 -4.95
N ALA A 1016 -54.28 2.92 -4.17
CA ALA A 1016 -52.85 3.13 -3.95
C ALA A 1016 -52.04 2.87 -5.24
N LEU A 1017 -51.22 3.84 -5.63
CA LEU A 1017 -50.27 3.71 -6.73
C LEU A 1017 -48.84 3.44 -6.26
N GLY A 1018 -48.55 3.57 -4.97
CA GLY A 1018 -47.23 3.32 -4.38
C GLY A 1018 -46.86 4.38 -3.36
N ALA A 1019 -45.57 4.66 -3.23
CA ALA A 1019 -45.05 5.70 -2.34
C ALA A 1019 -43.91 6.50 -2.98
N THR A 1020 -43.77 7.74 -2.52
CA THR A 1020 -42.56 8.54 -2.70
C THR A 1020 -41.59 8.19 -1.58
N GLU A 1021 -40.37 7.81 -1.91
CA GLU A 1021 -39.29 7.62 -0.93
C GLU A 1021 -38.48 8.91 -0.78
N PRO A 1022 -37.85 9.14 0.38
CA PRO A 1022 -36.86 10.21 0.51
C PRO A 1022 -35.66 9.94 -0.40
N VAL A 1023 -34.81 10.95 -0.61
CA VAL A 1023 -33.47 10.69 -1.16
C VAL A 1023 -32.59 10.21 -0.02
N ALA A 1024 -32.22 8.94 -0.05
CA ALA A 1024 -31.39 8.32 0.97
C ALA A 1024 -30.09 7.76 0.38
N PHE A 1025 -29.03 7.71 1.19
CA PHE A 1025 -27.76 7.15 0.75
C PHE A 1025 -26.99 6.48 1.86
N GLU A 1026 -26.25 5.45 1.47
CA GLU A 1026 -25.23 4.80 2.28
C GLU A 1026 -23.92 4.73 1.48
N THR A 1027 -22.82 5.08 2.14
CA THR A 1027 -21.48 4.89 1.57
C THR A 1027 -20.49 4.55 2.66
N ARG A 1028 -19.44 3.81 2.28
CA ARG A 1028 -18.34 3.43 3.17
C ARG A 1028 -16.99 3.64 2.49
N THR A 1029 -15.95 3.89 3.27
CA THR A 1029 -14.57 4.01 2.79
C THR A 1029 -13.58 3.57 3.85
N VAL A 1030 -12.38 3.18 3.41
CA VAL A 1030 -11.22 2.96 4.27
C VAL A 1030 -10.21 4.07 4.02
N VAL A 1031 -9.61 4.61 5.09
CA VAL A 1031 -8.53 5.60 5.02
C VAL A 1031 -7.32 5.03 5.74
N VAL A 1032 -6.15 5.02 5.10
CA VAL A 1032 -4.89 4.54 5.68
C VAL A 1032 -3.88 5.66 5.71
N VAL A 1033 -3.19 5.79 6.85
CA VAL A 1033 -2.10 6.75 7.03
C VAL A 1033 -0.86 5.98 7.47
N ALA A 1034 0.27 6.30 6.85
CA ALA A 1034 1.58 5.85 7.26
C ALA A 1034 2.42 7.07 7.66
N VAL A 1035 3.16 6.95 8.75
CA VAL A 1035 4.17 7.91 9.19
C VAL A 1035 5.49 7.21 9.42
N PRO A 1036 6.63 7.92 9.39
CA PRO A 1036 7.94 7.33 9.67
C PRO A 1036 7.99 6.59 11.01
N ALA A 1037 8.96 5.69 11.16
CA ALA A 1037 9.23 5.05 12.43
C ALA A 1037 9.56 6.08 13.51
N GLY A 1038 9.07 5.82 14.73
CA GLY A 1038 9.32 6.67 15.89
C GLY A 1038 8.03 7.04 16.63
N PRO A 1039 8.13 7.36 17.93
CA PRO A 1039 7.01 7.93 18.67
C PRO A 1039 6.67 9.34 18.16
N PRO A 1040 5.41 9.77 18.20
CA PRO A 1040 4.25 9.04 18.73
C PRO A 1040 3.56 8.12 17.71
N GLY A 1041 4.09 7.91 16.51
CA GLY A 1041 3.39 7.15 15.46
C GLY A 1041 2.14 7.87 14.95
N VAL A 1042 1.09 7.12 14.59
CA VAL A 1042 -0.17 7.67 14.07
C VAL A 1042 -1.40 6.86 14.52
N GLY A 1043 -2.42 7.52 15.04
CA GLY A 1043 -3.69 6.88 15.44
C GLY A 1043 -4.55 7.67 16.40
N ASP A 1044 -5.75 7.15 16.70
CA ASP A 1044 -6.66 7.84 17.62
C ASP A 1044 -6.24 7.54 19.07
N VAL A 1045 -5.74 8.59 19.73
CA VAL A 1045 -5.22 8.56 21.11
C VAL A 1045 -6.24 9.06 22.12
N GLY A 1046 -7.46 9.40 21.69
CA GLY A 1046 -8.57 9.85 22.54
C GLY A 1046 -9.25 8.73 23.33
N GLY A 1047 -8.95 7.46 23.01
CA GLY A 1047 -9.45 6.29 23.71
C GLY A 1047 -10.76 5.70 23.25
N THR A 1048 -11.28 6.16 22.11
CA THR A 1048 -12.50 5.61 21.51
C THR A 1048 -12.15 4.94 20.19
N ARG A 1049 -12.23 3.60 20.14
CA ARG A 1049 -11.99 2.81 18.91
C ARG A 1049 -13.07 3.03 17.86
N GLU A 1050 -14.31 3.09 18.31
CA GLU A 1050 -15.48 3.22 17.46
C GLU A 1050 -16.23 4.48 17.87
N GLU A 1051 -16.16 5.50 17.02
CA GLU A 1051 -16.90 6.75 17.19
C GLU A 1051 -18.20 6.67 16.37
N THR A 1052 -19.34 6.59 17.04
CA THR A 1052 -20.66 6.67 16.40
C THR A 1052 -21.31 8.02 16.67
N SER A 1053 -21.98 8.56 15.66
CA SER A 1053 -22.91 9.67 15.86
C SER A 1053 -24.18 9.19 16.56
N ALA A 1054 -24.87 10.07 17.29
CA ALA A 1054 -26.08 9.72 18.05
C ALA A 1054 -27.29 9.25 17.19
N GLY A 1055 -27.22 9.32 15.86
CA GLY A 1055 -28.22 8.76 14.93
C GLY A 1055 -27.80 7.45 14.25
N TRP A 1056 -26.69 6.83 14.66
CA TRP A 1056 -26.25 5.58 14.05
C TRP A 1056 -27.04 4.36 14.58
N PRO A 1057 -27.50 3.43 13.73
CA PRO A 1057 -27.27 3.32 12.28
C PRO A 1057 -28.38 3.92 11.39
N CYS A 1058 -29.45 4.50 11.95
CA CYS A 1058 -30.60 4.96 11.17
C CYS A 1058 -30.72 6.50 11.22
N PRO A 1059 -30.32 7.24 10.16
CA PRO A 1059 -30.67 8.66 10.02
C PRO A 1059 -32.19 8.82 9.88
N GLY A 1060 -32.69 10.04 10.10
CA GLY A 1060 -34.10 10.38 9.93
C GLY A 1060 -34.80 10.87 11.21
N ALA A 1061 -36.13 10.91 11.17
CA ALA A 1061 -36.97 11.41 12.26
C ALA A 1061 -36.91 10.49 13.50
N LEU A 1062 -36.81 11.09 14.69
CA LEU A 1062 -36.86 10.35 15.95
C LEU A 1062 -38.32 10.03 16.29
N THR A 1063 -38.72 8.77 16.20
CA THR A 1063 -40.05 8.31 16.65
C THR A 1063 -40.13 8.31 18.18
N ALA A 1064 -41.30 8.65 18.73
CA ALA A 1064 -41.49 8.82 20.18
C ALA A 1064 -41.57 7.50 20.99
N THR A 1065 -41.31 6.34 20.38
CA THR A 1065 -41.44 5.03 21.07
C THR A 1065 -40.35 4.06 20.60
N PRO A 1066 -39.36 3.70 21.44
CA PRO A 1066 -38.40 2.67 21.09
C PRO A 1066 -39.06 1.29 21.24
N GLY A 1067 -39.38 0.63 20.13
CA GLY A 1067 -39.65 -0.81 20.10
C GLY A 1067 -38.35 -1.56 19.87
N ASP A 1068 -38.08 -2.59 20.67
CA ASP A 1068 -36.95 -3.50 20.46
C ASP A 1068 -37.04 -4.14 19.07
N GLY A 1069 -36.17 -3.74 18.14
CA GLY A 1069 -35.97 -4.42 16.86
C GLY A 1069 -36.22 -3.62 15.59
N ASP A 1070 -36.06 -2.30 15.57
CA ASP A 1070 -36.04 -1.54 14.30
C ASP A 1070 -34.74 -1.85 13.54
N GLU A 1071 -34.75 -2.94 12.74
CA GLU A 1071 -33.92 -3.00 11.53
C GLU A 1071 -34.19 -1.70 10.77
N CYS A 1072 -33.15 -0.91 10.47
CA CYS A 1072 -33.32 0.23 9.57
C CYS A 1072 -34.00 -0.33 8.33
N THR A 1073 -35.25 0.02 8.09
CA THR A 1073 -36.02 -0.53 6.98
C THR A 1073 -35.28 -0.12 5.72
N ALA A 1074 -34.60 -1.09 5.11
CA ALA A 1074 -34.09 -0.96 3.75
C ALA A 1074 -35.32 -0.77 2.88
N GLY A 1075 -35.60 0.50 2.60
CA GLY A 1075 -36.62 0.94 1.67
C GLY A 1075 -36.17 0.72 0.24
#